data_AF-A0A6I5L281-F1
#
_entry.id   AF-A0A6I5L281-F1
#
_cell.length_a   1.000
_cell.length_b   1.000
_cell.length_c   1.000
_cell.angle_alpha   90.00
_cell.angle_beta   90.00
_cell.angle_gamma   90.00
#
_symmetry.space_group_name_H-M   'P 1'
#
loop_
_entity.id
_entity.type
_entity.pdbx_description
1 polymer ?
#
loop_
_entity_poly.entity_id
_entity_poly.type
_entity_poly.pdbx_seq_one_letter_code
_entity_poly.pdbx_strand_id
1 'polypeptide(L)'
;MRQLTSFAAKAFLYAVIFSLPTVMMAATFILDGKTNAVSLRQNASIFLAGKTEYDFQDIRKNNDLAFIQLSSLKENIGFSNENYWLRFDIENTSSAYQEYYLETGRPITDLVDLYVVDGNGKVNKQASGDKIPFDKKTVQHRKSIFDLKLKPNEKVTAYIHIQSDGEVVMFPLQLYKKDQFFNLTYKEQVFYGFFYGILVLACIIYLFFFFALKDQAFIYYGLYVLFIALMQFSLDGFFHQYLTPEGGWLSDRSVLLTAFVSLFFFGRYGDKFLNLKKNSALLHRTGNLLSVSTLVGTLLLLTFPGGFAFCYPLANAIGILVLIHMISSLILVKSKKVPVDPYFIMGISFLVFGFVIFILNNFNTIENSFFTNNGAKFGIGFEIIFLSISMSNRIRFLRMENEKNQLLALQRAEDMNEIKSSFLSNISHELRTPLNLIMGVASALQQNEKDGDLEEKCRLILSSSKNLLGNIEDILDFTVIEKGDQELKEVSFELPSTLAKVIAAQQKKAETKQLKFKVSMPDTLPKRIVGDKGKLVQILNHLLDNAIKFTNNGTVEFNMLTKHKGSDRFTLDITIKDTGIGISKEKMSTIFESFTKKSFKDKREYSGLGLGLYIVKSYVDLQGGTIDITNNDKKGTTCKLSLSFQIDEDALVVLDKEPILSKDDFGLQKSQILLVEDNKMNQTVVKLLFKKWENMNLTIANHGKEALEIMEQKSFDLILMDLQMPEMDGFETTSIIRSGKANCPTQIPIIVLTADNTSNTRKEIFRLGANDLMTKPVNGPLLLTKIMKSVSLKNKVA
;
A
#
# COMPACT_ATOMS: atom_id res chain seq x y z
N MET A 1 28.96 -18.62 13.88
CA MET A 1 28.99 -17.23 13.38
C MET A 1 29.29 -16.17 14.46
N ARG A 2 28.61 -16.14 15.62
CA ARG A 2 28.88 -15.14 16.69
C ARG A 2 30.32 -15.12 17.23
N GLN A 3 30.97 -16.28 17.33
CA GLN A 3 32.37 -16.36 17.76
C GLN A 3 33.34 -15.87 16.67
N LEU A 4 33.07 -16.14 15.40
CA LEU A 4 33.87 -15.62 14.27
C LEU A 4 33.78 -14.10 14.14
N THR A 5 32.59 -13.52 14.36
CA THR A 5 32.43 -12.05 14.35
C THR A 5 33.07 -11.38 15.56
N SER A 6 33.04 -12.01 16.74
CA SER A 6 33.76 -11.52 17.92
C SER A 6 35.27 -11.65 17.75
N PHE A 7 35.74 -12.70 17.09
CA PHE A 7 37.16 -12.91 16.83
C PHE A 7 37.65 -11.92 15.78
N ALA A 8 36.91 -11.68 14.69
CA ALA A 8 37.25 -10.68 13.69
C ALA A 8 37.21 -9.24 14.24
N ALA A 9 36.21 -8.91 15.07
CA ALA A 9 36.14 -7.59 15.71
C ALA A 9 37.27 -7.37 16.74
N LYS A 10 37.63 -8.41 17.52
CA LYS A 10 38.78 -8.35 18.42
C LYS A 10 40.09 -8.33 17.65
N ALA A 11 40.26 -9.16 16.63
CA ALA A 11 41.46 -9.18 15.78
C ALA A 11 41.63 -7.86 15.02
N PHE A 12 40.55 -7.20 14.61
CA PHE A 12 40.58 -5.88 13.98
C PHE A 12 40.86 -4.78 15.02
N LEU A 13 40.25 -4.83 16.20
CA LEU A 13 40.57 -3.90 17.30
C LEU A 13 42.03 -4.07 17.75
N TYR A 14 42.53 -5.31 17.82
CA TYR A 14 43.93 -5.61 18.08
C TYR A 14 44.82 -5.17 16.92
N ALA A 15 44.41 -5.30 15.65
CA ALA A 15 45.16 -4.78 14.51
C ALA A 15 45.21 -3.23 14.52
N VAL A 16 44.13 -2.55 14.89
CA VAL A 16 44.09 -1.09 15.07
C VAL A 16 44.97 -0.67 16.24
N ILE A 17 44.85 -1.33 17.40
CA ILE A 17 45.66 -1.08 18.60
C ILE A 17 47.14 -1.48 18.41
N PHE A 18 47.46 -2.49 17.58
CA PHE A 18 48.84 -2.85 17.20
C PHE A 18 49.38 -2.03 16.02
N SER A 19 48.52 -1.34 15.26
CA SER A 19 48.93 -0.37 14.24
C SER A 19 49.18 1.04 14.79
N LEU A 20 48.63 1.34 15.97
CA LEU A 20 48.84 2.61 16.68
C LEU A 20 50.30 2.85 17.13
N PRO A 21 51.12 1.83 17.49
CA PRO A 21 52.54 2.04 17.81
C PRO A 21 53.46 1.94 16.58
N THR A 22 53.03 1.32 15.46
CA THR A 22 53.89 1.22 14.26
C THR A 22 53.90 2.51 13.42
N VAL A 23 52.99 3.44 13.68
CA VAL A 23 53.05 4.81 13.13
C VAL A 23 53.91 5.75 13.99
N MET A 24 54.31 5.34 15.20
CA MET A 24 55.19 6.14 16.09
C MET A 24 56.68 5.75 16.05
N MET A 25 57.11 4.86 15.16
CA MET A 25 58.53 4.64 14.86
C MET A 25 58.84 4.87 13.37
N ALA A 26 58.83 6.15 12.98
CA ALA A 26 59.63 6.64 11.87
C ALA A 26 60.36 7.92 12.33
N ALA A 27 61.04 7.82 13.46
CA ALA A 27 62.00 8.80 13.95
C ALA A 27 63.39 8.15 13.98
N THR A 28 63.93 7.91 12.79
CA THR A 28 65.37 7.76 12.60
C THR A 28 65.76 8.75 11.52
N PHE A 29 66.34 9.87 11.98
CA PHE A 29 67.07 10.80 11.14
C PHE A 29 68.18 10.01 10.44
N ILE A 30 67.98 9.76 9.16
CA ILE A 30 69.04 9.47 8.20
C ILE A 30 68.87 10.54 7.13
N LEU A 31 69.91 11.34 6.91
CA LEU A 31 70.06 12.21 5.75
C LEU A 31 70.06 11.34 4.49
N ASP A 32 68.87 10.97 4.02
CA ASP A 32 68.65 10.29 2.75
C ASP A 32 67.61 11.10 1.97
N GLY A 33 67.97 11.53 0.75
CA GLY A 33 67.30 12.59 -0.03
C GLY A 33 65.88 12.25 -0.49
N LYS A 34 64.92 12.08 0.43
CA LYS A 34 63.55 11.63 0.15
C LYS A 34 62.41 12.45 0.78
N THR A 35 62.68 13.61 1.38
CA THR A 35 61.65 14.65 1.64
C THR A 35 62.22 16.03 1.30
N ASN A 36 61.59 16.70 0.32
CA ASN A 36 62.23 17.65 -0.60
C ASN A 36 61.69 19.09 -0.52
N ALA A 37 61.00 19.45 0.56
CA ALA A 37 60.51 20.81 0.80
C ALA A 37 61.37 21.48 1.88
N VAL A 38 61.77 22.73 1.65
CA VAL A 38 62.40 23.56 2.67
C VAL A 38 61.34 24.50 3.23
N SER A 39 61.04 24.38 4.52
CA SER A 39 60.09 25.29 5.18
C SER A 39 60.77 26.63 5.47
N LEU A 40 60.21 27.73 4.98
CA LEU A 40 60.72 29.08 5.24
C LEU A 40 60.21 29.69 6.55
N ARG A 41 59.39 28.96 7.31
CA ARG A 41 58.72 29.50 8.50
C ARG A 41 59.68 29.98 9.60
N GLN A 42 60.84 29.34 9.73
CA GLN A 42 61.86 29.75 10.70
C GLN A 42 62.55 31.07 10.33
N ASN A 43 62.51 31.47 9.06
CA ASN A 43 63.19 32.65 8.51
C ASN A 43 62.20 33.72 8.06
N ALA A 44 60.91 33.50 8.27
CA ALA A 44 59.84 34.42 7.92
C ALA A 44 59.31 35.15 9.16
N SER A 45 58.91 36.39 8.96
CA SER A 45 58.15 37.19 9.92
C SER A 45 56.77 37.51 9.36
N ILE A 46 55.83 37.86 10.25
CA ILE A 46 54.44 38.14 9.91
C ILE A 46 53.96 39.39 10.64
N PHE A 47 53.20 40.20 9.94
CA PHE A 47 52.45 41.34 10.45
C PHE A 47 50.96 41.01 10.40
N LEU A 48 50.29 41.14 11.55
CA LEU A 48 48.86 40.90 11.71
C LEU A 48 48.13 42.23 11.49
N ALA A 49 47.66 42.47 10.27
CA ALA A 49 47.04 43.74 9.88
C ALA A 49 45.58 43.89 10.37
N GLY A 50 45.00 42.83 10.92
CA GLY A 50 43.59 42.80 11.35
C GLY A 50 42.67 43.05 10.16
N LYS A 51 41.62 43.86 10.34
CA LYS A 51 40.71 44.23 9.24
C LYS A 51 41.21 45.38 8.37
N THR A 52 42.38 45.94 8.68
CA THR A 52 42.92 47.08 7.94
C THR A 52 43.55 46.59 6.64
N GLU A 53 43.16 47.17 5.52
CA GLU A 53 43.83 46.95 4.24
C GLU A 53 45.03 47.90 4.14
N TYR A 54 46.20 47.32 3.84
CA TYR A 54 47.43 48.06 3.56
C TYR A 54 47.81 47.84 2.11
N ASP A 55 48.25 48.89 1.41
CA ASP A 55 48.89 48.70 0.12
C ASP A 55 50.32 48.15 0.32
N PHE A 56 50.84 47.47 -0.69
CA PHE A 56 52.20 46.95 -0.67
C PHE A 56 53.25 48.05 -0.39
N GLN A 57 53.02 49.27 -0.90
CA GLN A 57 53.94 50.39 -0.65
C GLN A 57 53.97 50.82 0.82
N ASP A 58 52.82 50.74 1.51
CA ASP A 58 52.73 51.07 2.94
C ASP A 58 53.50 50.04 3.76
N ILE A 59 53.33 48.75 3.45
CA ILE A 59 54.05 47.65 4.10
C ILE A 59 55.57 47.74 3.86
N ARG A 60 55.99 48.14 2.65
CA ARG A 60 57.40 48.22 2.28
C ARG A 60 58.13 49.40 2.93
N LYS A 61 57.46 50.56 3.08
CA LYS A 61 58.08 51.81 3.55
C LYS A 61 57.94 52.05 5.04
N ASN A 62 56.93 51.46 5.68
CA ASN A 62 56.64 51.72 7.08
C ASN A 62 57.46 50.83 8.01
N ASN A 63 58.50 51.40 8.61
CA ASN A 63 59.37 50.72 9.58
C ASN A 63 58.73 50.56 10.98
N ASP A 64 57.60 51.22 11.24
CA ASP A 64 56.91 51.16 12.54
C ASP A 64 55.97 49.95 12.65
N LEU A 65 55.82 49.16 11.57
CA LEU A 65 55.02 47.94 11.57
C LEU A 65 55.72 46.82 12.35
N ALA A 66 55.06 46.30 13.37
CA ALA A 66 55.60 45.24 14.23
C ALA A 66 55.48 43.85 13.57
N PHE A 67 56.51 43.44 12.84
CA PHE A 67 56.65 42.07 12.35
C PHE A 67 57.12 41.14 13.46
N ILE A 68 56.36 40.08 13.74
CA ILE A 68 56.73 39.02 14.69
C ILE A 68 57.27 37.78 13.96
N GLN A 69 58.10 36.97 14.60
CA GLN A 69 58.63 35.76 13.96
C GLN A 69 57.50 34.76 13.67
N LEU A 70 57.40 34.24 12.45
CA LEU A 70 56.33 33.31 12.06
C LEU A 70 56.38 31.98 12.83
N SER A 71 57.58 31.56 13.26
CA SER A 71 57.76 30.37 14.10
C SER A 71 57.12 30.48 15.49
N SER A 72 56.78 31.70 15.93
CA SER A 72 56.02 31.91 17.18
C SER A 72 54.54 31.54 17.04
N LEU A 73 54.02 31.45 15.81
CA LEU A 73 52.65 31.04 15.52
C LEU A 73 52.63 29.57 15.10
N LYS A 74 51.51 28.89 15.33
CA LYS A 74 51.24 27.59 14.70
C LYS A 74 51.00 27.78 13.20
N GLU A 75 51.22 26.71 12.43
CA GLU A 75 51.02 26.75 10.98
C GLU A 75 49.58 27.05 10.58
N ASN A 76 48.65 26.48 11.34
CA ASN A 76 47.23 26.77 11.30
C ASN A 76 46.93 27.84 12.36
N ILE A 77 46.22 28.91 12.02
CA ILE A 77 45.77 29.92 12.99
C ILE A 77 44.24 29.89 13.23
N GLY A 78 43.53 28.96 12.58
CA GLY A 78 42.09 28.80 12.68
C GLY A 78 41.31 29.72 11.75
N PHE A 79 40.01 29.84 12.01
CA PHE A 79 39.08 30.66 11.22
C PHE A 79 39.40 32.15 11.39
N SER A 80 39.62 32.84 10.28
CA SER A 80 39.88 34.29 10.30
C SER A 80 39.47 34.95 9.00
N ASN A 81 39.00 36.20 9.11
CA ASN A 81 38.77 37.11 7.99
C ASN A 81 39.67 38.35 8.01
N GLU A 82 40.81 38.25 8.70
CA GLU A 82 41.80 39.30 8.80
C GLU A 82 42.83 39.25 7.67
N ASN A 83 43.58 40.33 7.53
CA ASN A 83 44.68 40.49 6.60
C ASN A 83 46.01 40.14 7.26
N TYR A 84 46.83 39.38 6.55
CA TYR A 84 48.14 38.93 7.02
C TYR A 84 49.23 39.27 6.00
N TRP A 85 50.34 39.82 6.49
CA TRP A 85 51.50 40.15 5.66
C TRP A 85 52.72 39.39 6.13
N LEU A 86 53.22 38.46 5.34
CA LEU A 86 54.45 37.73 5.62
C LEU A 86 55.62 38.42 4.93
N ARG A 87 56.81 38.37 5.54
CA ARG A 87 58.07 38.88 5.00
C ARG A 87 59.18 37.85 5.22
N PHE A 88 59.99 37.59 4.21
CA PHE A 88 61.19 36.76 4.33
C PHE A 88 62.22 37.11 3.26
N ASP A 89 63.48 36.81 3.54
CA ASP A 89 64.58 36.96 2.59
C ASP A 89 64.97 35.59 2.03
N ILE A 90 65.25 35.52 0.73
CA ILE A 90 65.82 34.32 0.08
C ILE A 90 67.08 34.73 -0.67
N GLU A 91 68.12 33.92 -0.53
CA GLU A 91 69.38 34.07 -1.24
C GLU A 91 69.73 32.78 -1.96
N ASN A 92 70.06 32.89 -3.25
CA ASN A 92 70.62 31.77 -4.00
C ASN A 92 72.14 31.72 -3.84
N THR A 93 72.63 30.92 -2.91
CA THR A 93 74.07 30.74 -2.66
C THR A 93 74.78 29.84 -3.69
N SER A 94 74.05 29.33 -4.69
CA SER A 94 74.60 28.52 -5.78
C SER A 94 75.24 29.38 -6.86
N SER A 95 76.27 28.83 -7.52
CA SER A 95 76.82 29.38 -8.77
C SER A 95 75.93 29.16 -10.00
N ALA A 96 74.85 28.38 -9.85
CA ALA A 96 73.88 28.10 -10.91
C ALA A 96 72.54 28.79 -10.67
N TYR A 97 71.82 29.05 -11.75
CA TYR A 97 70.43 29.51 -11.70
C TYR A 97 69.55 28.47 -11.02
N GLN A 98 68.68 28.91 -10.12
CA GLN A 98 67.75 28.04 -9.40
C GLN A 98 66.31 28.50 -9.60
N GLU A 99 65.42 27.54 -9.84
CA GLU A 99 63.98 27.75 -9.99
C GLU A 99 63.24 26.94 -8.91
N TYR A 100 62.48 27.65 -8.09
CA TYR A 100 61.73 27.08 -6.98
C TYR A 100 60.24 27.40 -7.10
N TYR A 101 59.41 26.50 -6.58
CA TYR A 101 57.99 26.75 -6.35
C TYR A 101 57.73 26.93 -4.87
N LEU A 102 57.10 28.03 -4.51
CA LEU A 102 56.66 28.32 -3.14
C LEU A 102 55.18 28.01 -2.98
N GLU A 103 54.84 27.11 -2.06
CA GLU A 103 53.47 26.79 -1.64
C GLU A 103 53.13 27.50 -0.32
N THR A 104 52.02 28.23 -0.29
CA THR A 104 51.46 28.82 0.93
C THR A 104 49.94 28.90 0.87
N GLY A 105 49.26 29.15 2.00
CA GLY A 105 47.81 29.18 2.05
C GLY A 105 47.14 27.82 1.81
N ARG A 106 45.82 27.78 1.94
CA ARG A 106 45.01 26.63 1.51
C ARG A 106 44.57 26.84 0.05
N PRO A 107 44.18 25.79 -0.67
CA PRO A 107 43.68 25.93 -2.05
C PRO A 107 42.50 26.89 -2.22
N ILE A 108 41.70 27.05 -1.16
CA ILE A 108 40.49 27.88 -1.08
C ILE A 108 40.71 29.22 -0.36
N THR A 109 41.96 29.67 -0.24
CA THR A 109 42.24 30.98 0.32
C THR A 109 41.93 32.05 -0.72
N ASP A 110 41.11 33.05 -0.37
CA ASP A 110 40.60 34.09 -1.26
C ASP A 110 41.68 34.78 -2.10
N LEU A 111 42.65 35.38 -1.41
CA LEU A 111 43.70 36.20 -2.00
C LEU A 111 45.05 35.82 -1.40
N VAL A 112 46.00 35.53 -2.28
CA VAL A 112 47.40 35.29 -1.94
C VAL A 112 48.26 36.01 -2.97
N ASP A 113 48.76 37.18 -2.61
CA ASP A 113 49.62 37.99 -3.49
C ASP A 113 51.06 37.93 -3.00
N LEU A 114 51.99 37.52 -3.86
CA LEU A 114 53.43 37.54 -3.62
C LEU A 114 54.06 38.74 -4.32
N TYR A 115 54.84 39.51 -3.57
CA TYR A 115 55.66 40.61 -4.06
C TYR A 115 57.12 40.29 -3.83
N VAL A 116 57.90 40.13 -4.90
CA VAL A 116 59.35 39.89 -4.81
C VAL A 116 60.09 41.17 -5.17
N VAL A 117 60.95 41.64 -4.27
CA VAL A 117 61.78 42.83 -4.44
C VAL A 117 63.22 42.41 -4.70
N ASP A 118 63.76 42.78 -5.86
CA ASP A 118 65.16 42.52 -6.22
C ASP A 118 66.14 43.54 -5.60
N GLY A 119 67.45 43.30 -5.73
CA GLY A 119 68.48 44.20 -5.21
C GLY A 119 68.49 45.62 -5.81
N ASN A 120 67.78 45.84 -6.93
CA ASN A 120 67.60 47.16 -7.55
C ASN A 120 66.28 47.83 -7.12
N GLY A 121 65.50 47.18 -6.26
CA GLY A 121 64.23 47.65 -5.76
C GLY A 121 63.04 47.43 -6.71
N LYS A 122 63.23 46.73 -7.84
CA LYS A 122 62.15 46.38 -8.78
C LYS A 122 61.26 45.33 -8.15
N VAL A 123 59.95 45.49 -8.34
CA VAL A 123 58.92 44.63 -7.75
C VAL A 123 58.34 43.72 -8.81
N ASN A 124 58.34 42.41 -8.56
CA ASN A 124 57.59 41.44 -9.33
C ASN A 124 56.38 40.96 -8.51
N LYS A 125 55.18 41.28 -8.98
CA LYS A 125 53.92 40.84 -8.36
C LYS A 125 53.44 39.54 -9.01
N GLN A 126 53.12 38.56 -8.18
CA GLN A 126 52.46 37.32 -8.58
C GLN A 126 51.18 37.15 -7.75
N ALA A 127 50.13 36.64 -8.37
CA ALA A 127 48.81 36.59 -7.78
C ALA A 127 48.25 35.16 -7.81
N SER A 128 47.66 34.75 -6.69
CA SER A 128 46.97 33.47 -6.51
C SER A 128 45.81 33.61 -5.51
N GLY A 129 45.11 32.51 -5.24
CA GLY A 129 43.88 32.47 -4.45
C GLY A 129 42.64 32.15 -5.28
N ASP A 130 41.52 31.80 -4.66
CA ASP A 130 40.32 31.30 -5.34
C ASP A 130 39.31 32.40 -5.74
N LYS A 131 39.56 33.67 -5.37
CA LYS A 131 38.88 34.84 -5.97
C LYS A 131 39.53 35.32 -7.26
N ILE A 132 40.71 34.80 -7.60
CA ILE A 132 41.42 35.15 -8.82
C ILE A 132 41.07 34.13 -9.91
N PRO A 133 40.53 34.58 -11.07
CA PRO A 133 40.27 33.69 -12.20
C PRO A 133 41.47 32.82 -12.52
N PHE A 134 41.23 31.53 -12.75
CA PHE A 134 42.26 30.50 -12.82
C PHE A 134 43.29 30.77 -13.92
N ASP A 135 42.87 31.33 -15.04
CA ASP A 135 43.70 31.74 -16.17
C ASP A 135 44.61 32.95 -15.85
N LYS A 136 44.17 33.82 -14.94
CA LYS A 136 44.90 35.01 -14.45
C LYS A 136 45.87 34.72 -13.30
N LYS A 137 45.83 33.53 -12.71
CA LYS A 137 46.83 33.11 -11.71
C LYS A 137 48.21 33.07 -12.34
N THR A 138 49.23 33.54 -11.62
CA THR A 138 50.61 33.53 -12.15
C THR A 138 51.10 32.11 -12.42
N VAL A 139 50.82 31.18 -11.52
CA VAL A 139 50.98 29.74 -11.74
C VAL A 139 49.59 29.12 -11.76
N GLN A 140 49.19 28.56 -12.91
CA GLN A 140 47.88 27.94 -13.11
C GLN A 140 47.79 26.60 -12.38
N HIS A 141 47.64 26.66 -11.06
CA HIS A 141 47.59 25.51 -10.18
C HIS A 141 46.49 25.68 -9.12
N ARG A 142 45.92 24.56 -8.65
CA ARG A 142 44.84 24.56 -7.64
C ARG A 142 45.30 25.10 -6.28
N LYS A 143 46.52 24.77 -5.89
CA LYS A 143 47.17 25.30 -4.68
C LYS A 143 47.73 26.69 -5.00
N SER A 144 47.87 27.52 -3.97
CA SER A 144 48.52 28.82 -4.12
C SER A 144 50.04 28.64 -4.22
N ILE A 145 50.50 28.54 -5.47
CA ILE A 145 51.89 28.32 -5.86
C ILE A 145 52.47 29.56 -6.54
N PHE A 146 53.72 29.88 -6.22
CA PHE A 146 54.46 30.99 -6.82
C PHE A 146 55.79 30.52 -7.40
N ASP A 147 56.21 31.14 -8.50
CA ASP A 147 57.44 30.83 -9.22
C ASP A 147 58.58 31.77 -8.77
N LEU A 148 59.60 31.22 -8.14
CA LEU A 148 60.76 31.95 -7.64
C LEU A 148 61.99 31.62 -8.47
N LYS A 149 62.36 32.57 -9.32
CA LYS A 149 63.51 32.50 -10.23
C LYS A 149 64.67 33.31 -9.66
N LEU A 150 65.73 32.64 -9.24
CA LEU A 150 66.87 33.27 -8.58
C LEU A 150 68.16 33.06 -9.40
N LYS A 151 68.81 34.16 -9.76
CA LYS A 151 70.13 34.16 -10.39
C LYS A 151 71.21 33.73 -9.38
N PRO A 152 72.40 33.31 -9.85
CA PRO A 152 73.51 32.98 -8.95
C PRO A 152 73.85 34.15 -8.01
N ASN A 153 73.97 33.87 -6.70
CA ASN A 153 74.26 34.85 -5.64
C ASN A 153 73.25 36.01 -5.52
N GLU A 154 72.05 35.87 -6.09
CA GLU A 154 70.99 36.87 -5.97
C GLU A 154 70.27 36.73 -4.63
N LYS A 155 70.12 37.86 -3.93
CA LYS A 155 69.31 37.98 -2.72
C LYS A 155 68.08 38.83 -3.01
N VAL A 156 66.91 38.31 -2.63
CA VAL A 156 65.61 38.97 -2.80
C VAL A 156 64.85 39.00 -1.47
N THR A 157 64.05 40.04 -1.27
CA THR A 157 63.09 40.13 -0.16
C THR A 157 61.70 39.91 -0.72
N ALA A 158 60.96 38.97 -0.13
CA ALA A 158 59.61 38.63 -0.54
C ALA A 158 58.60 39.05 0.53
N TYR A 159 57.44 39.52 0.08
CA TYR A 159 56.28 39.85 0.89
C TYR A 159 55.07 39.09 0.38
N ILE A 160 54.27 38.49 1.27
CA ILE A 160 53.04 37.79 0.90
C ILE A 160 51.86 38.39 1.65
N HIS A 161 50.86 38.85 0.91
CA HIS A 161 49.57 39.23 1.48
C HIS A 161 48.62 38.04 1.40
N ILE A 162 47.99 37.69 2.53
CA ILE A 162 47.00 36.63 2.63
C ILE A 162 45.73 37.18 3.25
N GLN A 163 44.60 36.91 2.60
CA GLN A 163 43.26 37.22 3.09
C GLN A 163 42.33 36.04 2.79
N SER A 164 41.38 35.79 3.70
CA SER A 164 40.30 34.82 3.52
C SER A 164 38.96 35.42 3.96
N ASP A 165 37.84 34.87 3.50
CA ASP A 165 36.48 35.28 3.84
C ASP A 165 35.99 34.82 5.23
N GLY A 166 36.84 34.16 6.01
CA GLY A 166 36.49 33.56 7.30
C GLY A 166 36.74 32.07 7.40
N GLU A 167 37.34 31.47 6.38
CA GLU A 167 37.86 30.11 6.38
C GLU A 167 39.12 29.97 7.28
N VAL A 168 39.59 28.74 7.47
CA VAL A 168 40.86 28.42 8.15
C VAL A 168 42.07 28.96 7.39
N VAL A 169 42.82 29.86 8.02
CA VAL A 169 44.05 30.43 7.45
C VAL A 169 45.27 29.59 7.88
N MET A 170 46.14 29.29 6.92
CA MET A 170 47.36 28.50 7.14
C MET A 170 48.60 29.12 6.45
N PHE A 171 49.76 29.00 7.09
CA PHE A 171 51.04 29.57 6.63
C PHE A 171 52.16 28.51 6.48
N PRO A 172 52.02 27.51 5.60
CA PRO A 172 53.00 26.43 5.49
C PRO A 172 54.36 26.89 4.94
N LEU A 173 54.40 27.88 4.04
CA LEU A 173 55.61 28.45 3.39
C LEU A 173 56.62 27.37 2.97
N GLN A 174 56.20 26.44 2.12
CA GLN A 174 57.02 25.32 1.67
C GLN A 174 57.68 25.63 0.33
N LEU A 175 59.00 25.59 0.27
CA LEU A 175 59.78 25.84 -0.93
C LEU A 175 60.24 24.51 -1.55
N TYR A 176 59.88 24.27 -2.80
CA TYR A 176 60.18 23.06 -3.55
C TYR A 176 61.08 23.37 -4.74
N LYS A 177 62.05 22.50 -5.04
CA LYS A 177 62.67 22.53 -6.38
C LYS A 177 61.65 22.09 -7.43
N LYS A 178 61.76 22.64 -8.64
CA LYS A 178 60.86 22.36 -9.77
C LYS A 178 60.53 20.87 -9.97
N ASP A 179 61.54 20.01 -10.13
CA ASP A 179 61.32 18.58 -10.41
C ASP A 179 60.64 17.84 -9.25
N GLN A 180 60.94 18.27 -8.03
CA GLN A 180 60.41 17.66 -6.81
C GLN A 180 58.94 18.04 -6.60
N PHE A 181 58.58 19.29 -6.91
CA PHE A 181 57.21 19.79 -6.89
C PHE A 181 56.30 18.98 -7.83
N PHE A 182 56.73 18.75 -9.08
CA PHE A 182 55.95 17.98 -10.04
C PHE A 182 55.75 16.52 -9.62
N ASN A 183 56.80 15.87 -9.09
CA ASN A 183 56.69 14.49 -8.58
C ASN A 183 55.74 14.38 -7.38
N LEU A 184 55.80 15.35 -6.44
CA LEU A 184 54.85 15.40 -5.32
C LEU A 184 53.42 15.57 -5.81
N THR A 185 53.19 16.53 -6.72
CA THR A 185 51.87 16.81 -7.31
C THR A 185 51.32 15.59 -8.04
N TYR A 186 52.15 14.85 -8.78
CA TYR A 186 51.75 13.61 -9.44
C TYR A 186 51.28 12.54 -8.43
N LYS A 187 52.02 12.34 -7.33
CA LYS A 187 51.61 11.40 -6.26
C LYS A 187 50.30 11.80 -5.61
N GLU A 188 50.11 13.10 -5.33
CA GLU A 188 48.85 13.63 -4.82
C GLU A 188 47.70 13.36 -5.79
N GLN A 189 47.88 13.58 -7.08
CA GLN A 189 46.85 13.32 -8.10
C GLN A 189 46.42 11.85 -8.15
N VAL A 190 47.34 10.90 -8.00
CA VAL A 190 47.00 9.47 -7.92
C VAL A 190 46.12 9.19 -6.71
N PHE A 191 46.47 9.75 -5.54
CA PHE A 191 45.66 9.61 -4.33
C PHE A 191 44.26 10.20 -4.49
N TYR A 192 44.15 11.42 -5.03
CA TYR A 192 42.86 12.06 -5.28
C TYR A 192 42.03 11.32 -6.34
N GLY A 193 42.66 10.83 -7.41
CA GLY A 193 42.00 10.04 -8.44
C GLY A 193 41.34 8.78 -7.87
N PHE A 194 42.03 8.08 -6.97
CA PHE A 194 41.46 6.94 -6.26
C PHE A 194 40.31 7.35 -5.32
N PHE A 195 40.52 8.39 -4.51
CA PHE A 195 39.53 8.86 -3.55
C PHE A 195 38.22 9.32 -4.21
N TYR A 196 38.30 10.23 -5.18
CA TYR A 196 37.14 10.73 -5.90
C TYR A 196 36.53 9.69 -6.84
N GLY A 197 37.35 8.80 -7.41
CA GLY A 197 36.88 7.68 -8.23
C GLY A 197 35.96 6.73 -7.46
N ILE A 198 36.34 6.37 -6.23
CA ILE A 198 35.50 5.54 -5.34
C ILE A 198 34.20 6.24 -4.99
N LEU A 199 34.24 7.53 -4.67
CA LEU A 199 33.07 8.33 -4.33
C LEU A 199 32.06 8.39 -5.48
N VAL A 200 32.52 8.69 -6.70
CA VAL A 200 31.67 8.75 -7.90
C VAL A 200 31.07 7.39 -8.20
N LEU A 201 31.88 6.32 -8.13
CA LEU A 201 31.41 4.95 -8.36
C LEU A 201 30.33 4.57 -7.33
N ALA A 202 30.57 4.84 -6.04
CA ALA A 202 29.62 4.60 -4.97
C ALA A 202 28.31 5.36 -5.21
N CYS A 203 28.37 6.65 -5.56
CA CYS A 203 27.19 7.46 -5.88
C CYS A 203 26.35 6.82 -7.00
N ILE A 204 26.97 6.49 -8.14
CA ILE A 204 26.29 5.88 -9.29
C ILE A 204 25.62 4.55 -8.90
N ILE A 205 26.35 3.68 -8.19
CA ILE A 205 25.84 2.38 -7.75
C ILE A 205 24.59 2.55 -6.88
N TYR A 206 24.59 3.47 -5.91
CA TYR A 206 23.44 3.63 -5.02
C TYR A 206 22.26 4.32 -5.67
N LEU A 207 22.49 5.28 -6.57
CA LEU A 207 21.41 5.84 -7.37
C LEU A 207 20.77 4.78 -8.27
N PHE A 208 21.57 3.88 -8.87
CA PHE A 208 21.04 2.73 -9.62
C PHE A 208 20.17 1.82 -8.74
N PHE A 209 20.65 1.46 -7.54
CA PHE A 209 19.87 0.63 -6.62
C PHE A 209 18.59 1.30 -6.10
N PHE A 210 18.55 2.63 -6.00
CA PHE A 210 17.31 3.34 -5.71
C PHE A 210 16.27 3.09 -6.80
N PHE A 211 16.62 3.19 -8.09
CA PHE A 211 15.66 2.91 -9.17
C PHE A 211 15.22 1.44 -9.19
N ALA A 212 16.13 0.52 -8.88
CA ALA A 212 15.82 -0.91 -8.87
C ALA A 212 14.95 -1.35 -7.68
N LEU A 213 15.18 -0.82 -6.47
CA LEU A 213 14.55 -1.30 -5.23
C LEU A 213 13.55 -0.32 -4.62
N LYS A 214 13.53 0.95 -5.06
CA LYS A 214 12.68 2.04 -4.54
C LYS A 214 12.79 2.31 -3.04
N ASP A 215 13.82 1.82 -2.35
CA ASP A 215 14.08 2.14 -0.95
C ASP A 215 14.80 3.50 -0.86
N GLN A 216 14.22 4.43 -0.08
CA GLN A 216 14.68 5.80 0.04
C GLN A 216 16.07 5.95 0.69
N ALA A 217 16.55 4.95 1.43
CA ALA A 217 17.89 5.00 2.01
C ALA A 217 18.97 5.10 0.93
N PHE A 218 18.77 4.49 -0.25
CA PHE A 218 19.74 4.50 -1.35
C PHE A 218 19.90 5.89 -1.97
N ILE A 219 18.81 6.62 -2.22
CA ILE A 219 18.89 7.98 -2.78
C ILE A 219 19.53 8.95 -1.79
N TYR A 220 19.16 8.88 -0.51
CA TYR A 220 19.77 9.75 0.50
C TYR A 220 21.26 9.48 0.68
N TYR A 221 21.67 8.21 0.66
CA TYR A 221 23.10 7.86 0.74
C TYR A 221 23.86 8.28 -0.52
N GLY A 222 23.34 7.99 -1.72
CA GLY A 222 23.97 8.38 -2.99
C GLY A 222 24.15 9.89 -3.12
N LEU A 223 23.15 10.68 -2.69
CA LEU A 223 23.24 12.13 -2.68
C LEU A 223 24.20 12.64 -1.58
N TYR A 224 24.21 12.04 -0.40
CA TYR A 224 25.23 12.35 0.61
C TYR A 224 26.65 12.14 0.05
N VAL A 225 26.92 10.98 -0.56
CA VAL A 225 28.22 10.65 -1.16
C VAL A 225 28.60 11.65 -2.26
N LEU A 226 27.64 12.07 -3.09
CA LEU A 226 27.87 13.10 -4.11
C LEU A 226 28.29 14.44 -3.49
N PHE A 227 27.51 14.94 -2.53
CA PHE A 227 27.75 16.27 -1.96
C PHE A 227 28.95 16.31 -1.03
N ILE A 228 29.27 15.23 -0.30
CA ILE A 228 30.51 15.16 0.48
C ILE A 228 31.74 15.08 -0.43
N ALA A 229 31.63 14.41 -1.59
CA ALA A 229 32.67 14.42 -2.61
C ALA A 229 32.89 15.82 -3.17
N LEU A 230 31.82 16.52 -3.55
CA LEU A 230 31.89 17.91 -4.04
C LEU A 230 32.45 18.87 -2.99
N MET A 231 32.13 18.68 -1.71
CA MET A 231 32.69 19.47 -0.62
C MET A 231 34.20 19.27 -0.49
N GLN A 232 34.67 18.03 -0.48
CA GLN A 232 36.12 17.74 -0.47
C GLN A 232 36.82 18.26 -1.74
N PHE A 233 36.17 18.11 -2.89
CA PHE A 233 36.67 18.57 -4.19
C PHE A 233 36.82 20.09 -4.22
N SER A 234 35.89 20.80 -3.56
CA SER A 234 35.98 22.25 -3.33
C SER A 234 37.12 22.61 -2.37
N LEU A 235 37.22 21.97 -1.19
CA LEU A 235 38.31 22.20 -0.23
C LEU A 235 39.72 21.95 -0.82
N ASP A 236 39.84 21.00 -1.76
CA ASP A 236 41.10 20.71 -2.46
C ASP A 236 41.39 21.70 -3.63
N GLY A 237 40.50 22.65 -3.91
CA GLY A 237 40.63 23.69 -4.95
C GLY A 237 40.25 23.22 -6.37
N PHE A 238 39.81 21.97 -6.52
CA PHE A 238 39.45 21.43 -7.84
C PHE A 238 38.13 22.00 -8.36
N PHE A 239 37.21 22.41 -7.48
CA PHE A 239 35.95 23.05 -7.88
C PHE A 239 36.23 24.36 -8.63
N HIS A 240 37.07 25.23 -8.07
CA HIS A 240 37.52 26.45 -8.74
C HIS A 240 38.31 26.12 -10.02
N GLN A 241 39.20 25.14 -10.02
CA GLN A 241 39.99 24.80 -11.21
C GLN A 241 39.15 24.30 -12.41
N TYR A 242 38.14 23.46 -12.18
CA TYR A 242 37.45 22.74 -13.26
C TYR A 242 35.99 23.13 -13.47
N LEU A 243 35.26 23.52 -12.42
CA LEU A 243 33.82 23.82 -12.51
C LEU A 243 33.55 25.32 -12.62
N THR A 244 34.32 26.14 -11.90
CA THR A 244 34.17 27.61 -11.89
C THR A 244 35.52 28.32 -12.04
N PRO A 245 36.22 28.14 -13.17
CA PRO A 245 37.55 28.73 -13.39
C PRO A 245 37.56 30.26 -13.41
N GLU A 246 36.44 30.89 -13.76
CA GLU A 246 36.28 32.35 -13.72
C GLU A 246 36.05 32.90 -12.30
N GLY A 247 35.96 32.02 -11.30
CA GLY A 247 35.51 32.35 -9.95
C GLY A 247 34.03 32.70 -9.89
N GLY A 248 33.67 33.60 -8.96
CA GLY A 248 32.34 34.18 -8.84
C GLY A 248 31.44 33.49 -7.81
N TRP A 249 30.17 33.90 -7.82
CA TRP A 249 29.22 33.66 -6.71
C TRP A 249 29.10 32.19 -6.27
N LEU A 250 29.14 31.25 -7.23
CA LEU A 250 29.04 29.82 -6.94
C LEU A 250 30.36 29.25 -6.40
N SER A 251 31.50 29.75 -6.88
CA SER A 251 32.83 29.34 -6.40
C SER A 251 32.99 29.69 -4.92
N ASP A 252 32.71 30.95 -4.58
CA ASP A 252 32.82 31.50 -3.22
C ASP A 252 31.98 30.71 -2.19
N ARG A 253 30.85 30.15 -2.63
CA ARG A 253 29.90 29.42 -1.76
C ARG A 253 30.04 27.91 -1.84
N SER A 254 30.88 27.38 -2.72
CA SER A 254 30.89 25.96 -3.08
C SER A 254 31.17 25.06 -1.88
N VAL A 255 32.16 25.39 -1.03
CA VAL A 255 32.48 24.63 0.19
C VAL A 255 31.28 24.56 1.14
N LEU A 256 30.74 25.72 1.53
CA LEU A 256 29.65 25.80 2.51
C LEU A 256 28.34 25.23 1.97
N LEU A 257 28.01 25.49 0.71
CA LEU A 257 26.80 24.98 0.06
C LEU A 257 26.81 23.45 0.04
N THR A 258 27.90 22.84 -0.44
CA THR A 258 28.04 21.39 -0.51
C THR A 258 28.13 20.75 0.89
N ALA A 259 28.73 21.45 1.87
CA ALA A 259 28.72 21.03 3.28
C ALA A 259 27.31 20.95 3.85
N PHE A 260 26.51 22.03 3.79
CA PHE A 260 25.14 22.01 4.33
C PHE A 260 24.25 20.97 3.65
N VAL A 261 24.35 20.84 2.33
CA VAL A 261 23.56 19.87 1.56
C VAL A 261 23.98 18.43 1.90
N SER A 262 25.28 18.14 2.03
CA SER A 262 25.74 16.81 2.45
C SER A 262 25.27 16.46 3.86
N LEU A 263 25.31 17.40 4.81
CA LEU A 263 24.79 17.20 6.18
C LEU A 263 23.29 16.89 6.20
N PHE A 264 22.50 17.58 5.36
CA PHE A 264 21.08 17.28 5.20
C PHE A 264 20.85 15.84 4.76
N PHE A 265 21.53 15.42 3.69
CA PHE A 265 21.36 14.07 3.14
C PHE A 265 21.87 12.99 4.09
N PHE A 266 22.97 13.24 4.80
CA PHE A 266 23.51 12.32 5.80
C PHE A 266 22.53 12.10 6.97
N GLY A 267 21.93 13.18 7.49
CA GLY A 267 20.91 13.08 8.54
C GLY A 267 19.66 12.32 8.08
N ARG A 268 19.17 12.60 6.86
CA ARG A 268 18.03 11.90 6.25
C ARG A 268 18.31 10.42 5.99
N TYR A 269 19.52 10.10 5.56
CA TYR A 269 19.97 8.73 5.38
C TYR A 269 19.89 7.95 6.70
N GLY A 270 20.43 8.50 7.79
CA GLY A 270 20.33 7.90 9.13
C GLY A 270 18.90 7.65 9.59
N ASP A 271 18.02 8.64 9.41
CA ASP A 271 16.59 8.55 9.76
C ASP A 271 15.89 7.39 9.05
N LYS A 272 16.14 7.23 7.74
CA LYS A 272 15.53 6.18 6.92
C LYS A 272 16.14 4.82 7.16
N PHE A 273 17.47 4.74 7.21
CA PHE A 273 18.19 3.47 7.41
C PHE A 273 17.85 2.84 8.76
N LEU A 274 17.82 3.65 9.83
CA LEU A 274 17.45 3.19 11.17
C LEU A 274 15.94 3.17 11.43
N ASN A 275 15.13 3.56 10.44
CA ASN A 275 13.67 3.63 10.51
C ASN A 275 13.16 4.34 11.79
N LEU A 276 13.73 5.53 12.07
CA LEU A 276 13.50 6.23 13.35
C LEU A 276 12.04 6.64 13.54
N LYS A 277 11.28 6.88 12.46
CA LYS A 277 9.83 7.12 12.56
C LYS A 277 9.10 6.01 13.32
N LYS A 278 9.51 4.75 13.13
CA LYS A 278 8.95 3.59 13.84
C LYS A 278 9.62 3.36 15.19
N ASN A 279 10.94 3.57 15.26
CA ASN A 279 11.75 3.18 16.42
C ASN A 279 11.80 4.25 17.53
N SER A 280 11.69 5.54 17.21
CA SER A 280 11.69 6.65 18.18
C SER A 280 11.13 7.95 17.57
N ALA A 281 9.91 8.32 17.98
CA ALA A 281 9.29 9.57 17.54
C ALA A 281 10.09 10.82 17.95
N LEU A 282 10.75 10.80 19.12
CA LEU A 282 11.57 11.92 19.59
C LEU A 282 12.78 12.15 18.66
N LEU A 283 13.54 11.09 18.36
CA LEU A 283 14.70 11.19 17.48
C LEU A 283 14.33 11.54 16.04
N HIS A 284 13.17 11.05 15.57
CA HIS A 284 12.64 11.45 14.27
C HIS A 284 12.32 12.96 14.24
N ARG A 285 11.69 13.49 15.29
CA ARG A 285 11.38 14.93 15.40
C ARG A 285 12.64 15.79 15.47
N THR A 286 13.61 15.44 16.32
CA THR A 286 14.86 16.19 16.42
C THR A 286 15.71 16.08 15.16
N GLY A 287 15.68 14.94 14.46
CA GLY A 287 16.34 14.78 13.15
C GLY A 287 15.71 15.64 12.06
N ASN A 288 14.37 15.78 12.06
CA ASN A 288 13.68 16.72 11.17
C ASN A 288 14.04 18.17 11.52
N LEU A 289 14.13 18.53 12.81
CA LEU A 289 14.57 19.87 13.22
C LEU A 289 15.99 20.18 12.71
N LEU A 290 16.93 19.25 12.87
CA LEU A 290 18.30 19.40 12.33
C LEU A 290 18.31 19.54 10.80
N SER A 291 17.44 18.79 10.11
CA SER A 291 17.29 18.90 8.65
C SER A 291 16.72 20.26 8.23
N VAL A 292 15.84 20.85 9.04
CA VAL A 292 15.35 22.23 8.81
C VAL A 292 16.48 23.23 9.08
N SER A 293 17.27 23.04 10.14
CA SER A 293 18.41 23.92 10.43
C SER A 293 19.46 23.94 9.32
N THR A 294 19.75 22.80 8.66
CA THR A 294 20.65 22.77 7.50
C THR A 294 20.05 23.47 6.28
N LEU A 295 18.75 23.36 6.05
CA LEU A 295 18.04 24.10 5.00
C LEU A 295 18.06 25.61 5.25
N VAL A 296 17.83 26.03 6.51
CA VAL A 296 17.92 27.44 6.92
C VAL A 296 19.35 27.94 6.77
N GLY A 297 20.37 27.16 7.17
CA GLY A 297 21.78 27.49 6.96
C GLY A 297 22.12 27.67 5.47
N THR A 298 21.58 26.80 4.62
CA THR A 298 21.70 26.91 3.16
C THR A 298 21.04 28.19 2.66
N LEU A 299 19.82 28.51 3.11
CA LEU A 299 19.13 29.73 2.71
C LEU A 299 19.87 30.99 3.14
N LEU A 300 20.38 31.03 4.37
CA LEU A 300 21.18 32.14 4.89
C LEU A 300 22.43 32.38 4.05
N LEU A 301 23.14 31.32 3.66
CA LEU A 301 24.30 31.38 2.75
C LEU A 301 23.95 32.03 1.40
N LEU A 302 22.77 31.73 0.86
CA LEU A 302 22.30 32.25 -0.41
C LEU A 302 21.90 33.73 -0.32
N THR A 303 21.34 34.16 0.81
CA THR A 303 20.79 35.51 0.97
C THR A 303 21.72 36.54 1.61
N PHE A 304 22.74 36.11 2.39
CA PHE A 304 23.58 37.01 3.18
C PHE A 304 25.06 36.97 2.76
N PRO A 305 25.54 37.91 1.92
CA PRO A 305 26.87 37.86 1.31
C PRO A 305 28.06 38.08 2.26
N GLY A 306 27.84 38.67 3.45
CA GLY A 306 28.92 39.05 4.38
C GLY A 306 29.07 38.14 5.61
N GLY A 307 28.40 36.98 5.63
CA GLY A 307 28.32 36.11 6.82
C GLY A 307 29.26 34.92 6.84
N PHE A 308 30.17 34.76 5.87
CA PHE A 308 30.94 33.53 5.70
C PHE A 308 31.77 33.15 6.93
N ALA A 309 32.42 34.13 7.57
CA ALA A 309 33.13 33.94 8.83
C ALA A 309 32.28 33.33 9.96
N PHE A 310 30.95 33.54 9.96
CA PHE A 310 30.04 32.89 10.91
C PHE A 310 29.52 31.53 10.38
N CYS A 311 29.34 31.41 9.07
CA CYS A 311 28.83 30.19 8.44
C CYS A 311 29.80 29.00 8.55
N TYR A 312 31.12 29.21 8.49
CA TYR A 312 32.11 28.12 8.64
C TYR A 312 32.05 27.45 10.02
N PRO A 313 32.17 28.16 11.15
CA PRO A 313 31.97 27.57 12.47
C PRO A 313 30.57 26.97 12.65
N LEU A 314 29.53 27.62 12.12
CA LEU A 314 28.16 27.14 12.20
C LEU A 314 27.96 25.80 11.49
N ALA A 315 28.53 25.63 10.29
CA ALA A 315 28.48 24.37 9.55
C ALA A 315 29.14 23.23 10.34
N ASN A 316 30.30 23.50 10.97
CA ASN A 316 30.96 22.52 11.84
C ASN A 316 30.12 22.18 13.08
N ALA A 317 29.51 23.19 13.73
CA ALA A 317 28.64 22.98 14.88
C ALA A 317 27.41 22.12 14.53
N ILE A 318 26.75 22.40 13.41
CA ILE A 318 25.63 21.60 12.92
C ILE A 318 26.11 20.19 12.55
N GLY A 319 27.30 20.05 11.94
CA GLY A 319 27.92 18.75 11.67
C GLY A 319 28.10 17.90 12.92
N ILE A 320 28.61 18.49 14.01
CA ILE A 320 28.73 17.82 15.32
C ILE A 320 27.36 17.38 15.83
N LEU A 321 26.34 18.25 15.77
CA LEU A 321 24.99 17.92 16.22
C LEU A 321 24.38 16.75 15.42
N VAL A 322 24.59 16.72 14.10
CA VAL A 322 24.14 15.62 13.23
C VAL A 322 24.86 14.31 13.59
N LEU A 323 26.16 14.35 13.88
CA LEU A 323 26.90 13.16 14.31
C LEU A 323 26.46 12.66 15.68
N ILE A 324 26.30 13.56 16.66
CA ILE A 324 25.77 13.21 17.99
C ILE A 324 24.39 12.60 17.86
N HIS A 325 23.53 13.16 17.00
CA HIS A 325 22.21 12.62 16.72
C HIS A 325 22.28 11.21 16.12
N MET A 326 23.18 10.97 15.15
CA MET A 326 23.40 9.65 14.55
C MET A 326 23.87 8.62 15.60
N ILE A 327 24.83 8.99 16.44
CA ILE A 327 25.34 8.12 17.53
C ILE A 327 24.23 7.82 18.53
N SER A 328 23.48 8.83 18.95
CA SER A 328 22.35 8.69 19.88
C SER A 328 21.27 7.76 19.30
N SER A 329 21.00 7.89 18.01
CA SER A 329 20.07 7.04 17.27
C SER A 329 20.54 5.59 17.25
N LEU A 330 21.82 5.34 16.99
CA LEU A 330 22.41 4.02 17.03
C LEU A 330 22.31 3.36 18.43
N ILE A 331 22.65 4.11 19.48
CA ILE A 331 22.60 3.63 20.86
C ILE A 331 21.17 3.24 21.24
N LEU A 332 20.18 4.08 20.92
CA LEU A 332 18.77 3.84 21.25
C LEU A 332 18.20 2.66 20.48
N VAL A 333 18.46 2.56 19.18
CA VAL A 333 17.95 1.43 18.37
C VAL A 333 18.55 0.11 18.87
N LYS A 334 19.83 0.11 19.26
CA LYS A 334 20.51 -1.05 19.85
C LYS A 334 19.97 -1.40 21.24
N SER A 335 19.66 -0.41 22.08
CA SER A 335 19.06 -0.67 23.41
C SER A 335 17.66 -1.27 23.30
N LYS A 336 16.90 -0.93 22.25
CA LYS A 336 15.62 -1.56 21.88
C LYS A 336 15.75 -2.94 21.24
N LYS A 337 16.96 -3.52 21.16
CA LYS A 337 17.27 -4.83 20.57
C LYS A 337 16.82 -4.98 19.10
N VAL A 338 16.66 -3.88 18.38
CA VAL A 338 16.44 -3.91 16.93
C VAL A 338 17.77 -4.28 16.27
N PRO A 339 17.80 -5.27 15.36
CA PRO A 339 19.04 -5.65 14.69
C PRO A 339 19.53 -4.50 13.80
N VAL A 340 20.74 -4.03 14.06
CA VAL A 340 21.47 -3.08 13.23
C VAL A 340 22.68 -3.79 12.64
N ASP A 341 22.95 -3.56 11.37
CA ASP A 341 24.10 -4.14 10.69
C ASP A 341 25.42 -3.68 11.37
N PRO A 342 26.31 -4.58 11.80
CA PRO A 342 27.60 -4.22 12.38
C PRO A 342 28.47 -3.35 11.46
N TYR A 343 28.40 -3.55 10.15
CA TYR A 343 29.17 -2.76 9.19
C TYR A 343 28.68 -1.32 9.11
N PHE A 344 27.38 -1.09 9.33
CA PHE A 344 26.84 0.26 9.46
C PHE A 344 27.48 1.00 10.66
N ILE A 345 27.53 0.34 11.82
CA ILE A 345 28.13 0.92 13.03
C ILE A 345 29.61 1.24 12.81
N MET A 346 30.35 0.33 12.17
CA MET A 346 31.77 0.53 11.88
C MET A 346 32.00 1.68 10.89
N GLY A 347 31.20 1.77 9.83
CA GLY A 347 31.27 2.88 8.88
C GLY A 347 31.03 4.24 9.54
N ILE A 348 29.97 4.36 10.35
CA ILE A 348 29.70 5.59 11.11
C ILE A 348 30.83 5.90 12.10
N SER A 349 31.45 4.89 12.72
CA SER A 349 32.57 5.10 13.67
C SER A 349 33.80 5.70 12.97
N PHE A 350 34.16 5.20 11.78
CA PHE A 350 35.27 5.75 11.00
C PHE A 350 34.99 7.18 10.52
N LEU A 351 33.75 7.46 10.10
CA LEU A 351 33.35 8.80 9.72
C LEU A 351 33.46 9.78 10.90
N VAL A 352 32.94 9.40 12.06
CA VAL A 352 33.03 10.20 13.29
C VAL A 352 34.49 10.47 13.64
N PHE A 353 35.35 9.45 13.63
CA PHE A 353 36.77 9.61 13.95
C PHE A 353 37.48 10.57 12.98
N GLY A 354 37.28 10.39 11.67
CA GLY A 354 37.87 11.28 10.66
C GLY A 354 37.37 12.72 10.76
N PHE A 355 36.08 12.90 11.06
CA PHE A 355 35.48 14.23 11.21
C PHE A 355 35.93 14.93 12.50
N VAL A 356 36.11 14.19 13.60
CA VAL A 356 36.69 14.72 14.84
C VAL A 356 38.12 15.21 14.60
N ILE A 357 38.96 14.44 13.91
CA ILE A 357 40.32 14.87 13.54
C ILE A 357 40.26 16.16 12.70
N PHE A 358 39.37 16.21 11.70
CA PHE A 358 39.21 17.38 10.85
C PHE A 358 38.81 18.63 11.64
N ILE A 359 37.83 18.52 12.54
CA ILE A 359 37.42 19.63 13.41
C ILE A 359 38.57 20.07 14.32
N LEU A 360 39.22 19.13 15.01
CA LEU A 360 40.33 19.45 15.90
C LEU A 360 41.50 20.13 15.17
N ASN A 361 41.74 19.75 13.91
CA ASN A 361 42.71 20.43 13.06
C ASN A 361 42.27 21.86 12.76
N ASN A 362 41.01 22.09 12.36
CA ASN A 362 40.48 23.42 12.06
C ASN A 362 40.48 24.37 13.28
N PHE A 363 40.28 23.84 14.49
CA PHE A 363 40.40 24.59 15.74
C PHE A 363 41.84 24.66 16.28
N ASN A 364 42.84 24.27 15.47
CA ASN A 364 44.26 24.38 15.81
C ASN A 364 44.67 23.67 17.11
N THR A 365 43.92 22.62 17.48
CA THR A 365 44.10 21.87 18.74
C THR A 365 45.15 20.77 18.60
N ILE A 366 45.31 20.21 17.40
CA ILE A 366 46.28 19.17 17.07
C ILE A 366 47.33 19.68 16.08
N GLU A 367 48.48 19.02 16.00
CA GLU A 367 49.54 19.39 15.05
C GLU A 367 49.16 19.10 13.60
N ASN A 368 49.57 19.99 12.69
CA ASN A 368 49.32 19.81 11.28
C ASN A 368 50.30 18.78 10.68
N SER A 369 49.76 17.79 9.98
CA SER A 369 50.49 16.70 9.36
C SER A 369 49.69 16.19 8.16
N PHE A 370 50.30 15.35 7.32
CA PHE A 370 49.58 14.73 6.21
C PHE A 370 48.32 13.98 6.67
N PHE A 371 48.39 13.29 7.82
CA PHE A 371 47.27 12.50 8.34
C PHE A 371 46.17 13.36 8.97
N THR A 372 46.55 14.42 9.71
CA THR A 372 45.57 15.31 10.34
C THR A 372 44.87 16.19 9.30
N ASN A 373 45.59 16.64 8.27
CA ASN A 373 45.00 17.40 7.16
C ASN A 373 44.05 16.55 6.29
N ASN A 374 44.35 15.26 6.12
CA ASN A 374 43.52 14.33 5.34
C ASN A 374 42.62 13.42 6.20
N GLY A 375 42.46 13.71 7.50
CA GLY A 375 41.72 12.85 8.44
C GLY A 375 40.28 12.58 8.01
N ALA A 376 39.58 13.61 7.51
CA ALA A 376 38.23 13.46 6.96
C ALA A 376 38.19 12.51 5.74
N LYS A 377 39.18 12.58 4.84
CA LYS A 377 39.23 11.72 3.63
C LYS A 377 39.41 10.26 4.01
N PHE A 378 40.26 9.95 4.99
CA PHE A 378 40.37 8.59 5.51
C PHE A 378 39.07 8.12 6.17
N GLY A 379 38.43 8.97 6.99
CA GLY A 379 37.14 8.65 7.61
C GLY A 379 36.05 8.34 6.59
N ILE A 380 35.90 9.19 5.57
CA ILE A 380 34.94 9.01 4.46
C ILE A 380 35.29 7.76 3.64
N GLY A 381 36.56 7.54 3.31
CA GLY A 381 36.99 6.39 2.53
C GLY A 381 36.67 5.06 3.22
N PHE A 382 36.97 4.94 4.51
CA PHE A 382 36.61 3.74 5.29
C PHE A 382 35.10 3.63 5.53
N GLU A 383 34.40 4.75 5.75
CA GLU A 383 32.95 4.79 5.86
C GLU A 383 32.29 4.18 4.62
N ILE A 384 32.70 4.60 3.43
CA ILE A 384 32.15 4.09 2.17
C ILE A 384 32.36 2.59 2.05
N ILE A 385 33.55 2.08 2.37
CA ILE A 385 33.82 0.64 2.30
C ILE A 385 32.84 -0.14 3.19
N PHE A 386 32.67 0.29 4.45
CA PHE A 386 31.81 -0.42 5.39
C PHE A 386 30.32 -0.21 5.15
N LEU A 387 29.90 1.00 4.81
CA LEU A 387 28.52 1.25 4.40
C LEU A 387 28.18 0.56 3.09
N SER A 388 29.15 0.35 2.19
CA SER A 388 28.92 -0.45 0.99
C SER A 388 28.60 -1.92 1.30
N ILE A 389 29.32 -2.51 2.24
CA ILE A 389 29.02 -3.86 2.73
C ILE A 389 27.65 -3.87 3.43
N SER A 390 27.35 -2.85 4.23
CA SER A 390 26.06 -2.76 4.92
C SER A 390 24.88 -2.60 3.95
N MET A 391 25.04 -1.78 2.91
CA MET A 391 24.05 -1.60 1.86
C MET A 391 23.87 -2.87 1.04
N SER A 392 24.94 -3.64 0.80
CA SER A 392 24.85 -4.97 0.17
C SER A 392 24.00 -5.94 1.01
N ASN A 393 24.17 -5.95 2.33
CA ASN A 393 23.31 -6.72 3.23
C ASN A 393 21.86 -6.23 3.21
N ARG A 394 21.64 -4.91 3.16
CA ARG A 394 20.31 -4.30 3.05
C ARG A 394 19.62 -4.72 1.75
N ILE A 395 20.32 -4.70 0.62
CA ILE A 395 19.82 -5.19 -0.67
C ILE A 395 19.37 -6.64 -0.56
N ARG A 396 20.22 -7.51 0.02
CA ARG A 396 19.87 -8.92 0.22
C ARG A 396 18.63 -9.08 1.10
N PHE A 397 18.52 -8.32 2.19
CA PHE A 397 17.36 -8.34 3.07
C PHE A 397 16.07 -7.95 2.34
N LEU A 398 16.09 -6.83 1.60
CA LEU A 398 14.92 -6.35 0.85
C LEU A 398 14.47 -7.33 -0.23
N ARG A 399 15.41 -7.98 -0.93
CA ARG A 399 15.09 -9.03 -1.91
C ARG A 399 14.41 -10.23 -1.27
N MET A 400 14.97 -10.76 -0.18
CA MET A 400 14.38 -11.90 0.54
C MET A 400 12.98 -11.57 1.09
N GLU A 401 12.76 -10.35 1.57
CA GLU A 401 11.43 -9.91 2.04
C GLU A 401 10.41 -9.85 0.88
N ASN A 402 10.80 -9.30 -0.27
CA ASN A 402 9.95 -9.28 -1.46
C ASN A 402 9.63 -10.69 -1.97
N GLU A 403 10.62 -11.58 -2.05
CA GLU A 403 10.42 -12.99 -2.46
C GLU A 403 9.46 -13.70 -1.51
N LYS A 404 9.61 -13.51 -0.18
CA LYS A 404 8.69 -14.07 0.81
C LYS A 404 7.27 -13.55 0.63
N ASN A 405 7.09 -12.25 0.38
CA ASN A 405 5.77 -11.66 0.16
C ASN A 405 5.13 -12.18 -1.13
N GLN A 406 5.90 -12.39 -2.18
CA GLN A 406 5.44 -13.00 -3.43
C GLN A 406 5.01 -14.46 -3.23
N LEU A 407 5.79 -15.25 -2.50
CA LEU A 407 5.43 -16.63 -2.15
C LEU A 407 4.13 -16.71 -1.34
N LEU A 408 3.96 -15.83 -0.36
CA LEU A 408 2.72 -15.74 0.43
C LEU A 408 1.50 -15.36 -0.43
N ALA A 409 1.68 -14.46 -1.41
CA ALA A 409 0.62 -14.09 -2.34
C ALA A 409 0.25 -15.25 -3.28
N LEU A 410 1.26 -15.97 -3.79
CA LEU A 410 1.05 -17.16 -4.62
C LEU A 410 0.30 -18.25 -3.85
N GLN A 411 0.74 -18.55 -2.62
CA GLN A 411 0.08 -19.54 -1.77
C GLN A 411 -1.40 -19.20 -1.54
N ARG A 412 -1.72 -17.94 -1.25
CA ARG A 412 -3.13 -17.50 -1.10
C ARG A 412 -3.94 -17.65 -2.39
N ALA A 413 -3.30 -17.44 -3.54
CA ALA A 413 -3.95 -17.63 -4.83
C ALA A 413 -4.22 -19.12 -5.11
N GLU A 414 -3.28 -19.99 -4.78
CA GLU A 414 -3.43 -21.45 -4.88
C GLU A 414 -4.53 -21.98 -3.95
N ASP A 415 -4.51 -21.60 -2.67
CA ASP A 415 -5.52 -21.98 -1.68
C ASP A 415 -6.93 -21.58 -2.16
N MET A 416 -7.08 -20.37 -2.70
CA MET A 416 -8.36 -19.90 -3.25
C MET A 416 -8.78 -20.66 -4.50
N ASN A 417 -7.84 -21.11 -5.33
CA ASN A 417 -8.14 -21.90 -6.51
C ASN A 417 -8.57 -23.34 -6.16
N GLU A 418 -7.97 -23.92 -5.11
CA GLU A 418 -8.37 -25.23 -4.58
C GLU A 418 -9.81 -25.20 -4.03
N ILE A 419 -10.15 -24.17 -3.25
CA ILE A 419 -11.51 -23.95 -2.74
C ILE A 419 -12.53 -23.85 -3.90
N LYS A 420 -12.22 -23.05 -4.93
CA LYS A 420 -13.09 -22.92 -6.12
C LYS A 420 -13.28 -24.25 -6.86
N SER A 421 -12.21 -25.02 -7.02
CA SER A 421 -12.27 -26.32 -7.71
C SER A 421 -13.12 -27.34 -6.94
N SER A 422 -12.94 -27.38 -5.62
CA SER A 422 -13.73 -28.22 -4.72
C SER A 422 -15.23 -27.85 -4.76
N PHE A 423 -15.54 -26.55 -4.75
CA PHE A 423 -16.90 -26.03 -4.88
C PHE A 423 -17.60 -26.49 -6.17
N LEU A 424 -16.94 -26.31 -7.33
CA LEU A 424 -17.51 -26.69 -8.62
C LEU A 424 -17.78 -28.20 -8.72
N SER A 425 -16.86 -29.01 -8.19
CA SER A 425 -17.02 -30.48 -8.15
C SER A 425 -18.23 -30.89 -7.30
N ASN A 426 -18.38 -30.31 -6.11
CA ASN A 426 -19.49 -30.61 -5.20
C ASN A 426 -20.85 -30.22 -5.77
N ILE A 427 -20.95 -29.03 -6.39
CA ILE A 427 -22.19 -28.60 -7.06
C ILE A 427 -22.55 -29.59 -8.17
N SER A 428 -21.59 -29.95 -9.03
CA SER A 428 -21.84 -30.86 -10.15
C SER A 428 -22.45 -32.18 -9.68
N HIS A 429 -21.92 -32.74 -8.59
CA HIS A 429 -22.42 -34.00 -8.04
C HIS A 429 -23.83 -33.89 -7.43
N GLU A 430 -24.09 -32.84 -6.65
CA GLU A 430 -25.39 -32.62 -6.00
C GLU A 430 -26.50 -32.24 -7.01
N LEU A 431 -26.15 -31.64 -8.16
CA LEU A 431 -27.10 -31.40 -9.26
C LEU A 431 -27.33 -32.65 -10.12
N ARG A 432 -26.29 -33.45 -10.39
CA ARG A 432 -26.39 -34.64 -11.25
C ARG A 432 -27.30 -35.73 -10.66
N THR A 433 -27.30 -35.89 -9.34
CA THR A 433 -28.07 -36.95 -8.65
C THR A 433 -29.59 -36.85 -8.88
N PRO A 434 -30.26 -35.72 -8.56
CA PRO A 434 -31.69 -35.57 -8.83
C PRO A 434 -32.01 -35.53 -10.34
N LEU A 435 -31.12 -34.96 -11.16
CA LEU A 435 -31.29 -34.90 -12.61
C LEU A 435 -31.31 -36.31 -13.23
N ASN A 436 -30.38 -37.17 -12.83
CA ASN A 436 -30.34 -38.56 -13.30
C ASN A 436 -31.61 -39.34 -12.89
N LEU A 437 -32.17 -39.08 -11.71
CA LEU A 437 -33.44 -39.69 -11.29
C LEU A 437 -34.61 -39.22 -12.17
N ILE A 438 -34.68 -37.92 -12.46
CA ILE A 438 -35.70 -37.35 -13.36
C ILE A 438 -35.59 -37.97 -14.75
N MET A 439 -34.37 -38.01 -15.31
CA MET A 439 -34.10 -38.58 -16.62
C MET A 439 -34.42 -40.08 -16.67
N GLY A 440 -34.06 -40.85 -15.63
CA GLY A 440 -34.35 -42.29 -15.55
C GLY A 440 -35.84 -42.58 -15.53
N VAL A 441 -36.60 -41.88 -14.68
CA VAL A 441 -38.06 -42.05 -14.59
C VAL A 441 -38.76 -41.56 -15.86
N ALA A 442 -38.31 -40.45 -16.45
CA ALA A 442 -38.86 -39.96 -17.72
C ALA A 442 -38.57 -40.91 -18.89
N SER A 443 -37.38 -41.50 -18.94
CA SER A 443 -37.02 -42.49 -19.97
C SER A 443 -37.86 -43.77 -19.83
N ALA A 444 -38.10 -44.22 -18.59
CA ALA A 444 -38.97 -45.35 -18.31
C ALA A 444 -40.43 -45.07 -18.73
N LEU A 445 -40.92 -43.83 -18.54
CA LEU A 445 -42.24 -43.41 -19.03
C LEU A 445 -42.31 -43.39 -20.57
N GLN A 446 -41.23 -43.04 -21.26
CA GLN A 446 -41.17 -42.98 -22.73
C GLN A 446 -41.17 -44.36 -23.38
N GLN A 447 -40.67 -45.39 -22.69
CA GLN A 447 -40.55 -46.76 -23.21
C GLN A 447 -41.87 -47.56 -23.21
N ASN A 448 -43.01 -46.93 -22.84
CA ASN A 448 -44.36 -47.52 -22.94
C ASN A 448 -44.50 -48.87 -22.19
N GLU A 449 -43.77 -49.08 -21.10
CA GLU A 449 -43.99 -50.24 -20.24
C GLU A 449 -45.39 -50.18 -19.63
N LYS A 450 -46.24 -51.15 -19.99
CA LYS A 450 -47.63 -51.29 -19.55
C LYS A 450 -47.79 -51.65 -18.06
N ASP A 451 -46.75 -51.54 -17.25
CA ASP A 451 -46.76 -51.98 -15.86
C ASP A 451 -46.15 -50.91 -14.93
N GLY A 452 -46.86 -50.64 -13.83
CA GLY A 452 -46.40 -49.80 -12.71
C GLY A 452 -46.87 -48.35 -12.73
N ASP A 453 -47.60 -48.01 -11.67
CA ASP A 453 -48.23 -46.75 -11.27
C ASP A 453 -47.63 -45.46 -11.89
N LEU A 454 -48.29 -44.96 -12.94
CA LEU A 454 -47.93 -43.72 -13.63
C LEU A 454 -47.94 -42.51 -12.68
N GLU A 455 -48.78 -42.58 -11.64
CA GLU A 455 -48.87 -41.55 -10.61
C GLU A 455 -47.61 -41.52 -9.73
N GLU A 456 -47.08 -42.67 -9.34
CA GLU A 456 -45.83 -42.80 -8.59
C GLU A 456 -44.63 -42.26 -9.39
N LYS A 457 -44.51 -42.63 -10.67
CA LYS A 457 -43.46 -42.13 -11.57
C LYS A 457 -43.53 -40.61 -11.73
N CYS A 458 -44.72 -40.04 -11.93
CA CYS A 458 -44.90 -38.59 -11.96
C CYS A 458 -44.56 -37.92 -10.62
N ARG A 459 -44.90 -38.57 -9.50
CA ARG A 459 -44.59 -38.09 -8.14
C ARG A 459 -43.08 -38.06 -7.87
N LEU A 460 -42.34 -39.06 -8.36
CA LEU A 460 -40.87 -39.12 -8.27
C LEU A 460 -40.19 -38.01 -9.09
N ILE A 461 -40.64 -37.77 -10.33
CA ILE A 461 -40.15 -36.64 -11.14
C ILE A 461 -40.43 -35.32 -10.42
N LEU A 462 -41.64 -35.13 -9.92
CA LEU A 462 -42.06 -33.90 -9.25
C LEU A 462 -41.25 -33.65 -7.97
N SER A 463 -41.04 -34.68 -7.14
CA SER A 463 -40.28 -34.56 -5.89
C SER A 463 -38.79 -34.28 -6.15
N SER A 464 -38.18 -34.97 -7.12
CA SER A 464 -36.78 -34.77 -7.50
C SER A 464 -36.55 -33.38 -8.13
N SER A 465 -37.51 -32.90 -8.93
CA SER A 465 -37.47 -31.54 -9.51
C SER A 465 -37.57 -30.45 -8.45
N LYS A 466 -38.44 -30.63 -7.44
CA LYS A 466 -38.55 -29.70 -6.30
C LYS A 466 -37.26 -29.65 -5.49
N ASN A 467 -36.62 -30.80 -5.25
CA ASN A 467 -35.33 -30.85 -4.55
C ASN A 467 -34.22 -30.15 -5.35
N LEU A 468 -34.17 -30.37 -6.67
CA LEU A 468 -33.20 -29.70 -7.55
C LEU A 468 -33.39 -28.18 -7.54
N LEU A 469 -34.63 -27.70 -7.60
CA LEU A 469 -34.93 -26.27 -7.54
C LEU A 469 -34.48 -25.65 -6.21
N GLY A 470 -34.76 -26.31 -5.08
CA GLY A 470 -34.28 -25.86 -3.77
C GLY A 470 -32.75 -25.79 -3.69
N ASN A 471 -32.03 -26.76 -4.25
CA ASN A 471 -30.57 -26.72 -4.33
C ASN A 471 -30.05 -25.54 -5.17
N ILE A 472 -30.74 -25.18 -6.26
CA ILE A 472 -30.37 -24.02 -7.09
C ILE A 472 -30.65 -22.71 -6.35
N GLU A 473 -31.79 -22.62 -5.66
CA GLU A 473 -32.13 -21.48 -4.80
C GLU A 473 -31.06 -21.27 -3.72
N ASP A 474 -30.60 -22.33 -3.05
CA ASP A 474 -29.51 -22.26 -2.06
C ASP A 474 -28.19 -21.74 -2.66
N ILE A 475 -27.86 -22.13 -3.90
CA ILE A 475 -26.66 -21.66 -4.61
C ILE A 475 -26.77 -20.18 -4.96
N LEU A 476 -27.96 -19.75 -5.41
CA LEU A 476 -28.22 -18.35 -5.73
C LEU A 476 -28.12 -17.48 -4.48
N ASP A 477 -28.73 -17.90 -3.38
CA ASP A 477 -28.65 -17.20 -2.10
C ASP A 477 -27.20 -17.13 -1.60
N PHE A 478 -26.45 -18.22 -1.68
CA PHE A 478 -25.01 -18.21 -1.36
C PHE A 478 -24.24 -17.19 -2.22
N THR A 479 -24.51 -17.12 -3.52
CA THR A 479 -23.82 -16.20 -4.44
C THR A 479 -24.14 -14.74 -4.13
N VAL A 480 -25.38 -14.44 -3.75
CA VAL A 480 -25.80 -13.08 -3.34
C VAL A 480 -25.15 -12.70 -2.00
N ILE A 481 -25.09 -13.64 -1.05
CA ILE A 481 -24.42 -13.45 0.25
C ILE A 481 -22.92 -13.18 0.05
N GLU A 482 -22.22 -13.98 -0.77
CA GLU A 482 -20.76 -13.85 -0.97
C GLU A 482 -20.36 -12.51 -1.59
N LYS A 483 -21.18 -11.99 -2.52
CA LYS A 483 -20.95 -10.69 -3.14
C LYS A 483 -21.21 -9.51 -2.20
N GLY A 484 -21.89 -9.74 -1.08
CA GLY A 484 -22.31 -8.69 -0.16
C GLY A 484 -23.50 -7.86 -0.66
N ASP A 485 -24.16 -8.27 -1.76
CA ASP A 485 -25.28 -7.57 -2.39
C ASP A 485 -26.64 -7.88 -1.72
N GLN A 486 -26.62 -8.30 -0.45
CA GLN A 486 -27.80 -8.82 0.23
C GLN A 486 -28.54 -7.73 1.02
N GLU A 487 -29.79 -7.45 0.63
CA GLU A 487 -30.65 -6.45 1.29
C GLU A 487 -31.91 -7.08 1.89
N LEU A 488 -32.41 -6.51 3.00
CA LEU A 488 -33.69 -6.88 3.61
C LEU A 488 -34.87 -6.29 2.83
N LYS A 489 -35.81 -7.13 2.39
CA LYS A 489 -37.07 -6.68 1.78
C LYS A 489 -38.12 -6.56 2.87
N GLU A 490 -38.09 -5.46 3.61
CA GLU A 490 -39.02 -5.23 4.71
C GLU A 490 -40.42 -4.91 4.18
N VAL A 491 -41.38 -5.80 4.46
CA VAL A 491 -42.79 -5.65 4.10
C VAL A 491 -43.66 -6.00 5.30
N SER A 492 -44.85 -5.39 5.39
CA SER A 492 -45.85 -5.76 6.39
C SER A 492 -46.50 -7.11 6.02
N PHE A 493 -46.47 -8.08 6.92
CA PHE A 493 -47.10 -9.39 6.72
C PHE A 493 -47.71 -9.98 7.99
N GLU A 494 -48.62 -10.93 7.82
CA GLU A 494 -49.27 -11.64 8.92
C GLU A 494 -48.38 -12.76 9.48
N LEU A 495 -47.95 -12.61 10.73
CA LEU A 495 -47.07 -13.57 11.40
C LEU A 495 -47.78 -14.90 11.71
N PRO A 496 -48.99 -14.93 12.34
CA PRO A 496 -49.62 -16.19 12.73
C PRO A 496 -49.94 -17.10 11.54
N SER A 497 -50.46 -16.53 10.45
CA SER A 497 -50.80 -17.29 9.24
C SER A 497 -49.55 -17.81 8.51
N THR A 498 -48.44 -17.07 8.59
CA THR A 498 -47.14 -17.49 8.03
C THR A 498 -46.55 -18.66 8.84
N LEU A 499 -46.52 -18.56 10.17
CA LEU A 499 -46.01 -19.62 11.04
C LEU A 499 -46.85 -20.89 10.94
N ALA A 500 -48.18 -20.77 10.93
CA ALA A 500 -49.08 -21.91 10.79
C ALA A 500 -48.82 -22.71 9.50
N LYS A 501 -48.55 -22.03 8.38
CA LYS A 501 -48.21 -22.68 7.10
C LYS A 501 -46.89 -23.44 7.17
N VAL A 502 -45.85 -22.84 7.77
CA VAL A 502 -44.54 -23.50 7.93
C VAL A 502 -44.68 -24.73 8.84
N ILE A 503 -45.31 -24.56 9.99
CA ILE A 503 -45.49 -25.63 10.98
C ILE A 503 -46.31 -26.79 10.40
N ALA A 504 -47.43 -26.52 9.72
CA ALA A 504 -48.26 -27.56 9.11
C ALA A 504 -47.50 -28.37 8.04
N ALA A 505 -46.67 -27.70 7.23
CA ALA A 505 -45.86 -28.37 6.23
C ALA A 505 -44.81 -29.29 6.87
N GLN A 506 -44.18 -28.85 7.96
CA GLN A 506 -43.15 -29.61 8.68
C GLN A 506 -43.75 -30.76 9.50
N GLN A 507 -44.92 -30.56 10.08
CA GLN A 507 -45.66 -31.59 10.78
C GLN A 507 -46.01 -32.76 9.83
N LYS A 508 -46.50 -32.46 8.61
CA LYS A 508 -46.79 -33.49 7.60
C LYS A 508 -45.54 -34.30 7.20
N LYS A 509 -44.37 -33.64 7.10
CA LYS A 509 -43.08 -34.31 6.84
C LYS A 509 -42.68 -35.22 8.01
N ALA A 510 -42.82 -34.75 9.25
CA ALA A 510 -42.53 -35.53 10.45
C ALA A 510 -43.45 -36.75 10.59
N GLU A 511 -44.75 -36.60 10.32
CA GLU A 511 -45.74 -37.69 10.32
C GLU A 511 -45.41 -38.77 9.29
N THR A 512 -45.00 -38.37 8.08
CA THR A 512 -44.55 -39.31 7.03
C THR A 512 -43.35 -40.15 7.49
N LYS A 513 -42.49 -39.57 8.34
CA LYS A 513 -41.32 -40.22 8.93
C LYS A 513 -41.62 -40.87 10.29
N GLN A 514 -42.89 -40.91 10.71
CA GLN A 514 -43.37 -41.46 11.99
C GLN A 514 -42.74 -40.80 13.24
N LEU A 515 -42.35 -39.53 13.15
CA LEU A 515 -41.80 -38.75 14.26
C LEU A 515 -42.90 -38.03 15.04
N LYS A 516 -42.75 -37.89 16.35
CA LYS A 516 -43.62 -37.04 17.16
C LYS A 516 -43.22 -35.57 16.97
N PHE A 517 -44.16 -34.72 16.54
CA PHE A 517 -43.93 -33.29 16.37
C PHE A 517 -44.72 -32.51 17.42
N LYS A 518 -44.04 -31.78 18.30
CA LYS A 518 -44.67 -30.96 19.35
C LYS A 518 -44.50 -29.48 19.03
N VAL A 519 -45.56 -28.72 19.20
CA VAL A 519 -45.58 -27.27 18.96
C VAL A 519 -46.07 -26.57 20.23
N SER A 520 -45.30 -25.59 20.69
CA SER A 520 -45.68 -24.66 21.75
C SER A 520 -45.55 -23.23 21.23
N MET A 521 -46.66 -22.50 21.25
CA MET A 521 -46.77 -21.13 20.74
C MET A 521 -47.30 -20.21 21.87
N PRO A 522 -46.94 -18.92 21.88
CA PRO A 522 -47.46 -17.99 22.87
C PRO A 522 -48.92 -17.62 22.59
N ASP A 523 -49.70 -17.37 23.64
CA ASP A 523 -51.13 -17.03 23.56
C ASP A 523 -51.40 -15.68 22.87
N THR A 524 -50.41 -14.79 22.86
CA THR A 524 -50.50 -13.45 22.25
C THR A 524 -49.36 -13.23 21.25
N LEU A 525 -49.72 -13.22 19.96
CA LEU A 525 -48.83 -12.91 18.84
C LEU A 525 -49.32 -11.64 18.13
N PRO A 526 -48.43 -10.70 17.77
CA PRO A 526 -48.79 -9.58 16.91
C PRO A 526 -49.39 -10.09 15.59
N LYS A 527 -50.53 -9.52 15.18
CA LYS A 527 -51.20 -9.94 13.94
C LYS A 527 -50.35 -9.66 12.71
N ARG A 528 -49.74 -8.46 12.65
CA ARG A 528 -48.92 -7.99 11.53
C ARG A 528 -47.60 -7.44 12.01
N ILE A 529 -46.55 -7.72 11.25
CA ILE A 529 -45.17 -7.31 11.55
C ILE A 529 -44.49 -6.83 10.27
N VAL A 530 -43.53 -5.92 10.42
CA VAL A 530 -42.67 -5.47 9.32
C VAL A 530 -41.38 -6.27 9.33
N GLY A 531 -41.06 -6.91 8.20
CA GLY A 531 -39.82 -7.65 8.02
C GLY A 531 -39.79 -8.42 6.71
N ASP A 532 -38.74 -9.21 6.51
CA ASP A 532 -38.60 -10.05 5.33
C ASP A 532 -39.26 -11.41 5.55
N LYS A 533 -40.53 -11.53 5.13
CA LYS A 533 -41.32 -12.76 5.21
C LYS A 533 -40.59 -13.95 4.59
N GLY A 534 -39.93 -13.74 3.44
CA GLY A 534 -39.26 -14.79 2.69
C GLY A 534 -38.11 -15.39 3.49
N LYS A 535 -37.23 -14.53 3.99
CA LYS A 535 -36.08 -14.96 4.81
C LYS A 535 -36.50 -15.62 6.11
N LEU A 536 -37.55 -15.14 6.78
CA LEU A 536 -38.08 -15.78 7.99
C LEU A 536 -38.57 -17.21 7.70
N VAL A 537 -39.36 -17.39 6.64
CA VAL A 537 -39.83 -18.72 6.22
C VAL A 537 -38.65 -19.65 5.88
N GLN A 538 -37.63 -19.11 5.20
CA GLN A 538 -36.46 -19.88 4.80
C GLN A 538 -35.61 -20.31 6.00
N ILE A 539 -35.36 -19.40 6.96
CA ILE A 539 -34.66 -19.73 8.21
C ILE A 539 -35.37 -20.90 8.92
N LEU A 540 -36.69 -20.80 9.09
CA LEU A 540 -37.46 -21.82 9.78
C LEU A 540 -37.48 -23.15 9.04
N ASN A 541 -37.61 -23.12 7.71
CA ASN A 541 -37.56 -24.33 6.90
C ASN A 541 -36.19 -25.02 7.02
N HIS A 542 -35.08 -24.30 6.90
CA HIS A 542 -33.74 -24.89 7.01
C HIS A 542 -33.50 -25.53 8.38
N LEU A 543 -33.92 -24.88 9.47
CA LEU A 543 -33.74 -25.41 10.82
C LEU A 543 -34.64 -26.61 11.11
N LEU A 544 -35.94 -26.54 10.75
CA LEU A 544 -36.88 -27.63 10.97
C LEU A 544 -36.62 -28.83 10.05
N ASP A 545 -36.28 -28.60 8.78
CA ASP A 545 -35.92 -29.67 7.85
C ASP A 545 -34.68 -30.41 8.34
N ASN A 546 -33.67 -29.71 8.87
CA ASN A 546 -32.49 -30.35 9.47
C ASN A 546 -32.88 -31.19 10.69
N ALA A 547 -33.68 -30.66 11.61
CA ALA A 547 -34.14 -31.39 12.79
C ALA A 547 -34.89 -32.69 12.44
N ILE A 548 -35.79 -32.65 11.45
CA ILE A 548 -36.56 -33.82 10.97
C ILE A 548 -35.67 -34.79 10.18
N LYS A 549 -34.75 -34.26 9.37
CA LYS A 549 -33.83 -35.06 8.55
C LYS A 549 -32.89 -35.91 9.40
N PHE A 550 -32.28 -35.32 10.44
CA PHE A 550 -31.29 -35.98 11.30
C PHE A 550 -31.90 -36.73 12.50
N THR A 551 -33.23 -36.76 12.61
CA THR A 551 -33.95 -37.61 13.56
C THR A 551 -34.55 -38.79 12.83
N ASN A 552 -34.14 -40.00 13.21
CA ASN A 552 -34.68 -41.24 12.62
C ASN A 552 -35.88 -41.76 13.39
N ASN A 553 -35.79 -41.80 14.72
CA ASN A 553 -36.89 -42.14 15.63
C ASN A 553 -36.88 -41.15 16.80
N GLY A 554 -38.04 -40.70 17.26
CA GLY A 554 -38.15 -39.86 18.44
C GLY A 554 -39.04 -38.63 18.26
N THR A 555 -38.59 -37.46 18.71
CA THR A 555 -39.41 -36.25 18.80
C THR A 555 -38.66 -35.01 18.33
N VAL A 556 -39.37 -34.16 17.59
CA VAL A 556 -38.95 -32.79 17.26
C VAL A 556 -39.92 -31.83 17.94
N GLU A 557 -39.38 -30.89 18.71
CA GLU A 557 -40.12 -29.90 19.49
C GLU A 557 -39.84 -28.49 18.97
N PHE A 558 -40.88 -27.76 18.62
CA PHE A 558 -40.84 -26.35 18.25
C PHE A 558 -41.48 -25.52 19.35
N ASN A 559 -40.68 -24.68 20.01
CA ASN A 559 -41.13 -23.79 21.07
C ASN A 559 -40.86 -22.34 20.68
N MET A 560 -41.87 -21.48 20.76
CA MET A 560 -41.74 -20.05 20.50
C MET A 560 -42.14 -19.25 21.72
N LEU A 561 -41.35 -18.24 22.05
CA LEU A 561 -41.64 -17.24 23.07
C LEU A 561 -41.52 -15.84 22.46
N THR A 562 -42.37 -14.92 22.90
CA THR A 562 -42.33 -13.51 22.52
C THR A 562 -41.88 -12.68 23.71
N LYS A 563 -41.00 -11.71 23.48
CA LYS A 563 -40.63 -10.69 24.47
C LYS A 563 -40.83 -9.32 23.85
N HIS A 564 -41.67 -8.50 24.47
CA HIS A 564 -41.83 -7.10 24.06
C HIS A 564 -40.60 -6.28 24.45
N LYS A 565 -40.17 -5.38 23.56
CA LYS A 565 -39.05 -4.48 23.77
C LYS A 565 -39.52 -3.05 23.46
N GLY A 566 -40.32 -2.48 24.38
CA GLY A 566 -41.05 -1.22 24.17
C GLY A 566 -42.43 -1.42 23.55
N SER A 567 -43.07 -0.34 23.08
CA SER A 567 -44.38 -0.37 22.41
C SER A 567 -44.31 -0.94 20.99
N ASP A 568 -43.24 -0.62 20.24
CA ASP A 568 -43.26 -0.79 18.78
C ASP A 568 -42.47 -2.01 18.27
N ARG A 569 -41.70 -2.68 19.13
CA ARG A 569 -40.85 -3.81 18.74
C ARG A 569 -40.98 -4.99 19.69
N PHE A 570 -40.82 -6.17 19.12
CA PHE A 570 -40.80 -7.43 19.88
C PHE A 570 -39.72 -8.36 19.34
N THR A 571 -39.28 -9.28 20.19
CA THR A 571 -38.31 -10.30 19.87
C THR A 571 -38.98 -11.67 19.87
N LEU A 572 -38.74 -12.44 18.81
CA LEU A 572 -39.10 -13.84 18.65
C LEU A 572 -37.95 -14.72 19.11
N ASP A 573 -38.12 -15.37 20.27
CA ASP A 573 -37.20 -16.39 20.78
C ASP A 573 -37.75 -17.78 20.41
N ILE A 574 -37.10 -18.44 19.46
CA ILE A 574 -37.49 -19.73 18.91
C ILE A 574 -36.48 -20.79 19.37
N THR A 575 -36.98 -21.88 19.94
CA THR A 575 -36.19 -23.05 20.34
C THR A 575 -36.67 -24.28 19.59
N ILE A 576 -35.80 -24.87 18.79
CA ILE A 576 -36.04 -26.13 18.08
C ILE A 576 -35.19 -27.21 18.73
N LYS A 577 -35.82 -28.28 19.20
CA LYS A 577 -35.13 -29.39 19.88
C LYS A 577 -35.45 -30.70 19.20
N ASP A 578 -34.43 -31.48 18.89
CA ASP A 578 -34.57 -32.82 18.33
C ASP A 578 -33.93 -33.90 19.23
N THR A 579 -34.31 -35.15 19.01
CA THR A 579 -33.71 -36.32 19.66
C THR A 579 -32.91 -37.17 18.65
N GLY A 580 -32.29 -36.51 17.67
CA GLY A 580 -31.52 -37.15 16.61
C GLY A 580 -30.13 -37.59 17.04
N ILE A 581 -29.22 -37.70 16.06
CA ILE A 581 -27.84 -38.18 16.25
C ILE A 581 -26.89 -37.17 16.90
N GLY A 582 -27.31 -35.91 17.01
CA GLY A 582 -26.49 -34.81 17.51
C GLY A 582 -25.33 -34.44 16.58
N ILE A 583 -24.48 -33.52 17.04
CA ILE A 583 -23.36 -32.98 16.26
C ILE A 583 -22.04 -33.36 16.96
N SER A 584 -21.07 -33.93 16.24
CA SER A 584 -19.77 -34.26 16.82
C SER A 584 -18.98 -33.02 17.27
N LYS A 585 -18.12 -33.16 18.28
CA LYS A 585 -17.30 -32.04 18.81
C LYS A 585 -16.46 -31.36 17.73
N GLU A 586 -15.93 -32.13 16.78
CA GLU A 586 -15.12 -31.63 15.66
C GLU A 586 -15.95 -30.80 14.67
N LYS A 587 -17.23 -31.16 14.47
CA LYS A 587 -18.13 -30.44 13.53
C LYS A 587 -18.72 -29.18 14.16
N MET A 588 -18.94 -29.16 15.47
CA MET A 588 -19.63 -28.07 16.18
C MET A 588 -19.04 -26.68 15.89
N SER A 589 -17.71 -26.55 15.82
CA SER A 589 -17.05 -25.27 15.57
C SER A 589 -17.17 -24.77 14.12
N THR A 590 -17.65 -25.61 13.20
CA THR A 590 -17.65 -25.33 11.75
C THR A 590 -19.05 -25.44 11.13
N ILE A 591 -20.11 -25.67 11.92
CA ILE A 591 -21.49 -25.89 11.41
C ILE A 591 -22.09 -24.71 10.64
N PHE A 592 -21.58 -23.49 10.89
CA PHE A 592 -22.01 -22.28 10.19
C PHE A 592 -21.06 -21.88 9.07
N GLU A 593 -19.95 -22.57 8.86
CA GLU A 593 -19.07 -22.34 7.70
C GLU A 593 -19.68 -22.96 6.44
N SER A 594 -19.55 -22.30 5.30
CA SER A 594 -19.97 -22.84 4.02
C SER A 594 -19.15 -24.08 3.64
N PHE A 595 -19.80 -25.14 3.14
CA PHE A 595 -19.16 -26.34 2.59
C PHE A 595 -18.36 -27.20 3.58
N THR A 596 -18.77 -27.28 4.84
CA THR A 596 -18.18 -28.18 5.85
C THR A 596 -18.58 -29.64 5.65
N LYS A 597 -18.07 -30.26 4.58
CA LYS A 597 -18.00 -31.72 4.40
C LYS A 597 -16.54 -32.18 4.40
N LYS A 598 -15.78 -31.83 5.45
CA LYS A 598 -14.34 -32.17 5.56
C LYS A 598 -14.04 -33.60 6.03
N SER A 599 -14.98 -34.54 5.95
CA SER A 599 -14.71 -35.96 6.21
C SER A 599 -15.25 -36.84 5.08
N PHE A 600 -14.34 -37.23 4.19
CA PHE A 600 -14.58 -38.16 3.09
C PHE A 600 -14.67 -39.65 3.53
N LYS A 601 -14.84 -39.94 4.84
CA LYS A 601 -14.89 -41.33 5.34
C LYS A 601 -16.26 -41.83 5.79
N ASP A 602 -17.26 -40.97 5.98
CA ASP A 602 -18.60 -41.43 6.35
C ASP A 602 -19.44 -41.70 5.10
N LYS A 603 -19.55 -42.99 4.78
CA LYS A 603 -20.43 -43.52 3.74
C LYS A 603 -21.87 -43.06 3.99
N ARG A 604 -22.43 -42.42 2.95
CA ARG A 604 -23.83 -42.47 2.50
C ARG A 604 -24.88 -42.62 3.62
N GLU A 605 -25.46 -41.50 4.03
CA GLU A 605 -26.87 -41.48 4.46
C GLU A 605 -27.53 -40.08 4.44
N TYR A 606 -26.77 -38.99 4.27
CA TYR A 606 -27.35 -37.62 4.30
C TYR A 606 -26.88 -36.77 3.10
N SER A 607 -27.78 -36.55 2.12
CA SER A 607 -27.57 -35.73 0.89
C SER A 607 -27.91 -34.24 1.13
N GLY A 608 -27.23 -33.30 0.45
CA GLY A 608 -27.48 -31.85 0.52
C GLY A 608 -26.20 -30.99 0.43
N LEU A 609 -26.30 -29.75 -0.06
CA LEU A 609 -25.17 -28.85 -0.37
C LEU A 609 -24.37 -28.34 0.85
N GLY A 610 -24.93 -28.43 2.07
CA GLY A 610 -24.29 -27.92 3.29
C GLY A 610 -24.30 -26.38 3.41
N LEU A 611 -25.14 -25.70 2.62
CA LEU A 611 -25.30 -24.25 2.63
C LEU A 611 -26.35 -23.75 3.61
N GLY A 612 -27.33 -24.59 3.99
CA GLY A 612 -28.51 -24.16 4.73
C GLY A 612 -28.23 -23.43 6.04
N LEU A 613 -27.29 -23.92 6.87
CA LEU A 613 -26.93 -23.26 8.14
C LEU A 613 -26.10 -21.98 7.93
N TYR A 614 -25.25 -21.93 6.89
CA TYR A 614 -24.51 -20.72 6.51
C TYR A 614 -25.48 -19.62 6.05
N ILE A 615 -26.47 -19.96 5.23
CA ILE A 615 -27.54 -19.06 4.78
C ILE A 615 -28.35 -18.56 5.99
N VAL A 616 -28.75 -19.47 6.89
CA VAL A 616 -29.46 -19.10 8.13
C VAL A 616 -28.63 -18.10 8.95
N LYS A 617 -27.35 -18.39 9.19
CA LYS A 617 -26.48 -17.52 9.97
C LYS A 617 -26.37 -16.13 9.35
N SER A 618 -26.14 -16.07 8.05
CA SER A 618 -26.05 -14.81 7.29
C SER A 618 -27.35 -14.02 7.38
N TYR A 619 -28.51 -14.67 7.27
CA TYR A 619 -29.82 -14.00 7.34
C TYR A 619 -30.16 -13.50 8.75
N VAL A 620 -29.74 -14.25 9.77
CA VAL A 620 -29.90 -13.86 11.18
C VAL A 620 -29.00 -12.66 11.49
N ASP A 621 -27.74 -12.69 11.05
CA ASP A 621 -26.78 -11.61 11.25
C ASP A 621 -27.23 -10.33 10.51
N LEU A 622 -27.75 -10.46 9.27
CA LEU A 622 -28.33 -9.35 8.51
C LEU A 622 -29.53 -8.70 9.22
N GLN A 623 -30.32 -9.48 9.97
CA GLN A 623 -31.45 -8.99 10.77
C GLN A 623 -31.05 -8.54 12.18
N GLY A 624 -29.75 -8.55 12.53
CA GLY A 624 -29.24 -8.21 13.86
C GLY A 624 -29.71 -9.18 14.96
N GLY A 625 -30.03 -10.41 14.61
CA GLY A 625 -30.47 -11.47 15.52
C GLY A 625 -29.32 -12.32 16.08
N THR A 626 -29.67 -13.36 16.82
CA THR A 626 -28.70 -14.35 17.31
C THR A 626 -29.18 -15.76 17.02
N ILE A 627 -28.24 -16.65 16.72
CA ILE A 627 -28.49 -18.08 16.56
C ILE A 627 -27.38 -18.86 17.24
N ASP A 628 -27.76 -19.89 18.01
CA ASP A 628 -26.87 -20.79 18.70
C ASP A 628 -27.38 -22.24 18.58
N ILE A 629 -26.46 -23.20 18.47
CA ILE A 629 -26.77 -24.62 18.31
C ILE A 629 -25.90 -25.43 19.26
N THR A 630 -26.53 -26.22 20.13
CA THR A 630 -25.84 -27.05 21.13
C THR A 630 -26.39 -28.47 21.15
N ASN A 631 -25.57 -29.45 21.56
CA ASN A 631 -26.06 -30.80 21.81
C ASN A 631 -26.87 -30.85 23.10
N ASN A 632 -27.95 -31.64 23.11
CA ASN A 632 -28.79 -31.83 24.29
C ASN A 632 -28.53 -33.19 24.97
N ASP A 633 -29.07 -33.34 26.19
CA ASP A 633 -28.86 -34.53 27.03
C ASP A 633 -29.44 -35.82 26.42
N LYS A 634 -30.31 -35.71 25.40
CA LYS A 634 -30.93 -36.84 24.69
C LYS A 634 -30.14 -37.25 23.44
N LYS A 635 -28.86 -36.87 23.34
CA LYS A 635 -27.98 -37.08 22.18
C LYS A 635 -28.40 -36.34 20.90
N GLY A 636 -29.47 -35.54 20.92
CA GLY A 636 -29.88 -34.71 19.78
C GLY A 636 -29.36 -33.28 19.88
N THR A 637 -29.99 -32.35 19.16
CA THR A 637 -29.56 -30.94 19.10
C THR A 637 -30.64 -29.98 19.64
N THR A 638 -30.21 -28.83 20.15
CA THR A 638 -31.06 -27.69 20.50
C THR A 638 -30.57 -26.46 19.75
N CYS A 639 -31.41 -25.90 18.90
CA CYS A 639 -31.17 -24.63 18.23
C CYS A 639 -31.98 -23.53 18.91
N LYS A 640 -31.31 -22.43 19.28
CA LYS A 640 -31.93 -21.22 19.82
C LYS A 640 -31.74 -20.09 18.82
N LEU A 641 -32.83 -19.48 18.40
CA LEU A 641 -32.87 -18.39 17.44
C LEU A 641 -33.60 -17.20 18.07
N SER A 642 -33.04 -16.00 17.93
CA SER A 642 -33.64 -14.75 18.41
C SER A 642 -33.65 -13.71 17.28
N LEU A 643 -34.84 -13.23 16.91
CA LEU A 643 -35.04 -12.25 15.84
C LEU A 643 -35.94 -11.10 16.32
N SER A 644 -35.65 -9.86 15.94
CA SER A 644 -36.41 -8.67 16.39
C SER A 644 -37.17 -8.01 15.25
N PHE A 645 -38.47 -7.81 15.42
CA PHE A 645 -39.36 -7.25 14.41
C PHE A 645 -40.10 -6.01 14.94
N GLN A 646 -40.57 -5.15 14.02
CA GLN A 646 -41.45 -4.03 14.33
C GLN A 646 -42.91 -4.48 14.19
N ILE A 647 -43.75 -4.03 15.12
CA ILE A 647 -45.20 -4.26 15.09
C ILE A 647 -45.82 -3.22 14.15
N ASP A 648 -46.68 -3.67 13.25
CA ASP A 648 -47.48 -2.79 12.40
C ASP A 648 -48.84 -2.56 13.06
N GLU A 649 -48.96 -1.47 13.84
CA GLU A 649 -50.20 -1.11 14.56
C GLU A 649 -51.21 -0.35 13.70
N ASP A 650 -50.80 0.26 12.57
CA ASP A 650 -51.58 1.29 11.85
C ASP A 650 -52.40 0.81 10.64
N ALA A 651 -52.54 -0.49 10.40
CA ALA A 651 -53.38 -1.00 9.32
C ALA A 651 -54.82 -1.32 9.77
N LEU A 652 -55.52 -0.33 10.35
CA LEU A 652 -56.96 -0.38 10.60
C LEU A 652 -57.78 0.41 9.55
N VAL A 653 -57.27 0.56 8.32
CA VAL A 653 -58.04 0.97 7.12
C VAL A 653 -57.28 0.34 5.93
N VAL A 654 -57.71 -0.74 5.28
CA VAL A 654 -58.82 -0.87 4.33
C VAL A 654 -59.24 -2.35 4.34
N LEU A 655 -60.45 -2.64 4.81
CA LEU A 655 -61.14 -3.87 4.46
C LEU A 655 -61.59 -3.74 3.00
N ASP A 656 -60.71 -4.08 2.05
CA ASP A 656 -61.21 -4.65 0.81
C ASP A 656 -61.54 -6.10 1.15
N LYS A 657 -62.80 -6.29 1.58
CA LYS A 657 -63.47 -7.57 1.42
C LYS A 657 -63.33 -7.92 -0.07
N GLU A 658 -62.34 -8.73 -0.44
CA GLU A 658 -62.48 -9.48 -1.67
C GLU A 658 -63.74 -10.33 -1.49
N PRO A 659 -64.75 -10.17 -2.36
CA PRO A 659 -65.93 -11.00 -2.26
C PRO A 659 -65.46 -12.43 -2.51
N ILE A 660 -65.72 -13.31 -1.55
CA ILE A 660 -65.73 -14.74 -1.78
C ILE A 660 -66.88 -14.97 -2.76
N LEU A 661 -66.57 -14.84 -4.06
CA LEU A 661 -67.48 -15.17 -5.14
C LEU A 661 -67.59 -16.69 -5.15
N SER A 662 -68.79 -17.19 -4.86
CA SER A 662 -69.14 -18.59 -5.04
C SER A 662 -68.95 -19.01 -6.50
N LYS A 663 -68.52 -20.25 -6.73
CA LYS A 663 -68.26 -20.83 -8.06
C LYS A 663 -69.45 -20.80 -9.02
N ASP A 664 -70.67 -20.57 -8.51
CA ASP A 664 -71.90 -20.76 -9.25
C ASP A 664 -72.46 -19.49 -9.94
N ASP A 665 -71.88 -18.30 -9.71
CA ASP A 665 -72.42 -17.03 -10.24
C ASP A 665 -71.84 -16.61 -11.61
N PHE A 666 -70.91 -17.38 -12.18
CA PHE A 666 -70.38 -17.10 -13.51
C PHE A 666 -70.99 -18.01 -14.56
N GLY A 667 -72.03 -17.53 -15.23
CA GLY A 667 -72.39 -18.02 -16.55
C GLY A 667 -71.18 -17.89 -17.47
N LEU A 668 -70.43 -18.98 -17.64
CA LEU A 668 -69.27 -19.07 -18.52
C LEU A 668 -69.71 -18.88 -19.97
N GLN A 669 -69.75 -17.64 -20.44
CA GLN A 669 -69.77 -17.37 -21.87
C GLN A 669 -68.43 -17.83 -22.47
N LYS A 670 -68.47 -18.40 -23.68
CA LYS A 670 -67.30 -18.80 -24.47
C LYS A 670 -66.33 -17.61 -24.60
N SER A 671 -65.28 -17.58 -23.77
CA SER A 671 -64.31 -16.47 -23.74
C SER A 671 -63.14 -16.76 -24.67
N GLN A 672 -62.74 -15.79 -25.48
CA GLN A 672 -61.60 -15.88 -26.38
C GLN A 672 -60.37 -15.28 -25.72
N ILE A 673 -59.36 -16.10 -25.41
CA ILE A 673 -58.14 -15.68 -24.73
C ILE A 673 -56.97 -15.75 -25.71
N LEU A 674 -56.18 -14.68 -25.80
CA LEU A 674 -54.93 -14.64 -26.55
C LEU A 674 -53.75 -14.82 -25.59
N LEU A 675 -52.90 -15.82 -25.83
CA LEU A 675 -51.61 -15.97 -25.16
C LEU A 675 -50.50 -15.52 -26.11
N VAL A 676 -49.65 -14.62 -25.65
CA VAL A 676 -48.46 -14.14 -26.37
C VAL A 676 -47.23 -14.63 -25.61
N GLU A 677 -46.55 -15.64 -26.15
CA GLU A 677 -45.45 -16.35 -25.50
C GLU A 677 -44.58 -17.04 -26.57
N ASP A 678 -43.28 -16.83 -26.57
CA ASP A 678 -42.34 -17.38 -27.57
C ASP A 678 -41.89 -18.82 -27.23
N ASN A 679 -41.82 -19.14 -25.94
CA ASN A 679 -41.31 -20.42 -25.49
C ASN A 679 -42.37 -21.54 -25.64
N LYS A 680 -42.12 -22.46 -26.57
CA LYS A 680 -42.98 -23.62 -26.84
C LYS A 680 -43.31 -24.46 -25.60
N MET A 681 -42.42 -24.54 -24.61
CA MET A 681 -42.67 -25.26 -23.36
C MET A 681 -43.70 -24.52 -22.50
N ASN A 682 -43.56 -23.20 -22.33
CA ASN A 682 -44.52 -22.36 -21.62
C ASN A 682 -45.89 -22.39 -22.30
N GLN A 683 -45.92 -22.27 -23.63
CA GLN A 683 -47.14 -22.45 -24.41
C GLN A 683 -47.80 -23.80 -24.13
N THR A 684 -47.03 -24.89 -24.05
CA THR A 684 -47.54 -26.24 -23.77
C THR A 684 -48.14 -26.33 -22.37
N VAL A 685 -47.49 -25.74 -21.37
CA VAL A 685 -48.02 -25.68 -19.99
C VAL A 685 -49.37 -24.95 -19.96
N VAL A 686 -49.47 -23.78 -20.58
CA VAL A 686 -50.73 -23.02 -20.62
C VAL A 686 -51.80 -23.76 -21.43
N LYS A 687 -51.46 -24.36 -22.58
CA LYS A 687 -52.37 -25.23 -23.34
C LYS A 687 -52.95 -26.37 -22.48
N LEU A 688 -52.12 -27.04 -21.68
CA LEU A 688 -52.57 -28.12 -20.80
C LEU A 688 -53.51 -27.64 -19.70
N LEU A 689 -53.34 -26.41 -19.20
CA LEU A 689 -54.27 -25.79 -18.26
C LEU A 689 -55.63 -25.50 -18.93
N PHE A 690 -55.62 -24.89 -20.12
CA PHE A 690 -56.83 -24.56 -20.87
C PHE A 690 -57.61 -25.79 -21.36
N LYS A 691 -56.96 -26.92 -21.61
CA LYS A 691 -57.65 -28.20 -21.90
C LYS A 691 -58.59 -28.65 -20.77
N LYS A 692 -58.38 -28.18 -19.54
CA LYS A 692 -59.25 -28.49 -18.38
C LYS A 692 -60.43 -27.53 -18.26
N TRP A 693 -60.50 -26.47 -19.07
CA TRP A 693 -61.47 -25.39 -18.97
C TRP A 693 -62.34 -25.35 -20.24
N GLU A 694 -63.44 -26.10 -20.24
CA GLU A 694 -64.27 -26.38 -21.44
C GLU A 694 -64.88 -25.13 -22.12
N ASN A 695 -65.01 -24.01 -21.40
CA ASN A 695 -65.65 -22.78 -21.90
C ASN A 695 -64.67 -21.65 -22.28
N MET A 696 -63.38 -21.95 -22.43
CA MET A 696 -62.35 -20.96 -22.81
C MET A 696 -61.56 -21.42 -24.04
N ASN A 697 -61.52 -20.59 -25.07
CA ASN A 697 -60.72 -20.85 -26.27
C ASN A 697 -59.40 -20.10 -26.18
N LEU A 698 -58.29 -20.81 -26.34
CA LEU A 698 -56.94 -20.26 -26.32
C LEU A 698 -56.39 -20.14 -27.75
N THR A 699 -56.09 -18.91 -28.18
CA THR A 699 -55.27 -18.64 -29.37
C THR A 699 -53.87 -18.23 -28.91
N ILE A 700 -52.84 -18.58 -29.68
CA ILE A 700 -51.45 -18.33 -29.31
C ILE A 700 -50.75 -17.53 -30.40
N ALA A 701 -50.01 -16.52 -29.98
CA ALA A 701 -49.03 -15.78 -30.75
C ALA A 701 -47.63 -16.02 -30.14
N ASN A 702 -46.60 -16.09 -30.97
CA ASN A 702 -45.22 -16.32 -30.54
C ASN A 702 -44.49 -15.03 -30.15
N HIS A 703 -45.01 -13.86 -30.52
CA HIS A 703 -44.45 -12.55 -30.19
C HIS A 703 -45.49 -11.44 -30.36
N GLY A 704 -45.15 -10.22 -29.96
CA GLY A 704 -46.04 -9.06 -29.99
C GLY A 704 -46.62 -8.72 -31.36
N LYS A 705 -45.80 -8.80 -32.41
CA LYS A 705 -46.22 -8.50 -33.78
C LYS A 705 -47.25 -9.49 -34.30
N GLU A 706 -47.03 -10.79 -34.11
CA GLU A 706 -48.01 -11.83 -34.46
C GLU A 706 -49.31 -11.64 -33.64
N ALA A 707 -49.21 -11.23 -32.36
CA ALA A 707 -50.38 -10.94 -31.55
C ALA A 707 -51.22 -9.81 -32.17
N LEU A 708 -50.59 -8.72 -32.60
CA LEU A 708 -51.27 -7.61 -33.27
C LEU A 708 -51.92 -8.05 -34.60
N GLU A 709 -51.23 -8.85 -35.42
CA GLU A 709 -51.76 -9.40 -36.68
C GLU A 709 -52.98 -10.32 -36.44
N ILE A 710 -52.92 -11.18 -35.43
CA ILE A 710 -54.04 -12.06 -35.05
C ILE A 710 -55.23 -11.22 -34.52
N MET A 711 -54.96 -10.14 -33.80
CA MET A 711 -55.98 -9.23 -33.27
C MET A 711 -56.70 -8.43 -34.36
N GLU A 712 -56.10 -8.24 -35.55
CA GLU A 712 -56.81 -7.66 -36.71
C GLU A 712 -57.91 -8.58 -37.25
N GLN A 713 -57.74 -9.90 -37.10
CA GLN A 713 -58.63 -10.91 -37.67
C GLN A 713 -59.65 -11.45 -36.66
N LYS A 714 -59.34 -11.38 -35.35
CA LYS A 714 -60.15 -11.98 -34.28
C LYS A 714 -60.26 -11.05 -33.08
N SER A 715 -61.44 -10.98 -32.49
CA SER A 715 -61.68 -10.28 -31.22
C SER A 715 -61.36 -11.18 -30.02
N PHE A 716 -60.70 -10.62 -29.01
CA PHE A 716 -60.37 -11.31 -27.77
C PHE A 716 -60.98 -10.64 -26.54
N ASP A 717 -61.18 -11.42 -25.50
CA ASP A 717 -61.70 -10.98 -24.20
C ASP A 717 -60.59 -10.63 -23.22
N LEU A 718 -59.43 -11.25 -23.38
CA LEU A 718 -58.28 -11.06 -22.50
C LEU A 718 -56.99 -11.49 -23.20
N ILE A 719 -55.89 -10.81 -22.86
CA ILE A 719 -54.55 -11.13 -23.34
C ILE A 719 -53.69 -11.58 -22.16
N LEU A 720 -53.06 -12.75 -22.29
CA LEU A 720 -51.97 -13.21 -21.45
C LEU A 720 -50.67 -12.84 -22.17
N MET A 721 -49.88 -11.94 -21.61
CA MET A 721 -48.74 -11.31 -22.30
C MET A 721 -47.42 -11.65 -21.60
N ASP A 722 -46.49 -12.31 -22.30
CA ASP A 722 -45.11 -12.36 -21.85
C ASP A 722 -44.39 -11.02 -22.06
N LEU A 723 -43.41 -10.70 -21.21
CA LEU A 723 -42.64 -9.45 -21.32
C LEU A 723 -41.45 -9.57 -22.26
N GLN A 724 -40.75 -10.70 -22.21
CA GLN A 724 -39.47 -10.87 -22.90
C GLN A 724 -39.63 -11.82 -24.07
N MET A 725 -39.90 -11.25 -25.24
CA MET A 725 -40.11 -12.00 -26.48
C MET A 725 -39.27 -11.40 -27.62
N PRO A 726 -38.84 -12.21 -28.60
CA PRO A 726 -38.16 -11.73 -29.81
C PRO A 726 -39.12 -10.92 -30.70
N GLU A 727 -38.55 -10.15 -31.63
CA GLU A 727 -39.22 -9.25 -32.59
C GLU A 727 -39.95 -8.05 -31.98
N MET A 728 -40.95 -8.28 -31.13
CA MET A 728 -41.70 -7.25 -30.44
C MET A 728 -42.05 -7.75 -29.04
N ASP A 729 -41.55 -7.01 -28.05
CA ASP A 729 -41.65 -7.40 -26.64
C ASP A 729 -43.01 -7.03 -26.03
N GLY A 730 -43.28 -7.50 -24.80
CA GLY A 730 -44.56 -7.27 -24.14
C GLY A 730 -44.79 -5.82 -23.72
N PHE A 731 -43.72 -5.04 -23.50
CA PHE A 731 -43.82 -3.62 -23.14
C PHE A 731 -44.29 -2.81 -24.34
N GLU A 732 -43.63 -3.00 -25.49
CA GLU A 732 -43.98 -2.37 -26.76
C GLU A 732 -45.39 -2.78 -27.20
N THR A 733 -45.71 -4.08 -27.13
CA THR A 733 -47.04 -4.57 -27.50
C THR A 733 -48.14 -3.97 -26.63
N THR A 734 -47.94 -3.91 -25.30
CA THR A 734 -48.89 -3.29 -24.37
C THR A 734 -49.06 -1.80 -24.68
N SER A 735 -47.97 -1.09 -24.93
CA SER A 735 -47.98 0.33 -25.31
C SER A 735 -48.77 0.57 -26.61
N ILE A 736 -48.55 -0.26 -27.64
CA ILE A 736 -49.27 -0.17 -28.93
C ILE A 736 -50.77 -0.41 -28.72
N ILE A 737 -51.16 -1.44 -27.97
CA ILE A 737 -52.56 -1.73 -27.63
C ILE A 737 -53.21 -0.55 -26.91
N ARG A 738 -52.53 0.01 -25.90
CA ARG A 738 -53.07 1.12 -25.10
C ARG A 738 -53.08 2.46 -25.84
N SER A 739 -52.20 2.66 -26.81
CA SER A 739 -52.20 3.85 -27.68
C SER A 739 -53.34 3.89 -28.71
N GLY A 740 -54.12 2.79 -28.85
CA GLY A 740 -55.19 2.68 -29.84
C GLY A 740 -54.71 2.40 -31.26
N LYS A 741 -53.42 2.11 -31.44
CA LYS A 741 -52.84 1.71 -32.73
C LYS A 741 -53.11 0.25 -33.09
N ALA A 742 -53.44 -0.58 -32.11
CA ALA A 742 -53.91 -1.95 -32.35
C ALA A 742 -55.40 -1.93 -32.72
N ASN A 743 -55.83 -2.78 -33.66
CA ASN A 743 -57.24 -2.93 -34.05
C ASN A 743 -58.06 -3.70 -32.98
N CYS A 744 -58.09 -3.19 -31.75
CA CYS A 744 -58.79 -3.78 -30.61
C CYS A 744 -59.22 -2.70 -29.61
N PRO A 745 -60.13 -3.00 -28.67
CA PRO A 745 -60.45 -2.07 -27.60
C PRO A 745 -59.20 -1.75 -26.77
N THR A 746 -58.87 -0.46 -26.64
CA THR A 746 -57.74 0.00 -25.81
C THR A 746 -57.84 -0.46 -24.37
N GLN A 747 -59.04 -0.80 -23.89
CA GLN A 747 -59.30 -1.29 -22.53
C GLN A 747 -59.33 -2.82 -22.41
N ILE A 748 -58.90 -3.58 -23.44
CA ILE A 748 -58.84 -5.04 -23.34
C ILE A 748 -57.99 -5.46 -22.12
N PRO A 749 -58.47 -6.35 -21.24
CA PRO A 749 -57.70 -6.81 -20.10
C PRO A 749 -56.38 -7.48 -20.53
N ILE A 750 -55.26 -7.02 -19.99
CA ILE A 750 -53.93 -7.61 -20.19
C ILE A 750 -53.42 -8.12 -18.83
N ILE A 751 -53.17 -9.42 -18.74
CA ILE A 751 -52.47 -10.05 -17.61
C ILE A 751 -51.06 -10.39 -18.07
N VAL A 752 -50.07 -9.80 -17.43
CA VAL A 752 -48.65 -10.05 -17.74
C VAL A 752 -48.17 -11.34 -17.09
N LEU A 753 -47.48 -12.19 -17.83
CA LEU A 753 -46.80 -13.39 -17.36
C LEU A 753 -45.28 -13.14 -17.42
N THR A 754 -44.58 -13.07 -16.30
CA THR A 754 -43.14 -12.71 -16.29
C THR A 754 -42.32 -13.56 -15.32
N ALA A 755 -41.04 -13.80 -15.63
CA ALA A 755 -40.09 -14.38 -14.69
C ALA A 755 -39.54 -13.32 -13.70
N ASP A 756 -39.55 -12.04 -14.08
CA ASP A 756 -39.09 -10.91 -13.27
C ASP A 756 -40.27 -10.21 -12.57
N ASN A 757 -40.24 -10.20 -11.23
CA ASN A 757 -41.22 -9.53 -10.36
C ASN A 757 -40.58 -8.42 -9.51
N THR A 758 -39.51 -7.81 -10.00
CA THR A 758 -38.92 -6.64 -9.33
C THR A 758 -39.94 -5.49 -9.24
N SER A 759 -39.77 -4.65 -8.20
CA SER A 759 -40.65 -3.50 -7.96
C SER A 759 -40.66 -2.50 -9.12
N ASN A 760 -39.56 -2.39 -9.88
CA ASN A 760 -39.45 -1.54 -11.05
C ASN A 760 -40.27 -2.09 -12.23
N THR A 761 -40.06 -3.35 -12.60
CA THR A 761 -40.83 -4.02 -13.67
C THR A 761 -42.33 -3.97 -13.40
N ARG A 762 -42.74 -4.19 -12.14
CA ARG A 762 -44.14 -4.07 -11.72
C ARG A 762 -44.70 -2.66 -11.94
N LYS A 763 -44.00 -1.61 -11.50
CA LYS A 763 -44.45 -0.22 -11.69
C LYS A 763 -44.58 0.13 -13.17
N GLU A 764 -43.64 -0.33 -13.97
CA GLU A 764 -43.59 -0.02 -15.40
C GLU A 764 -44.74 -0.64 -16.19
N ILE A 765 -45.04 -1.93 -16.00
CA ILE A 765 -46.13 -2.60 -16.72
C ILE A 765 -47.51 -2.03 -16.35
N PHE A 766 -47.72 -1.68 -15.07
CA PHE A 766 -48.97 -1.03 -14.65
C PHE A 766 -49.06 0.40 -15.19
N ARG A 767 -47.95 1.15 -15.26
CA ARG A 767 -47.89 2.48 -15.91
C ARG A 767 -48.25 2.39 -17.40
N LEU A 768 -47.81 1.33 -18.08
CA LEU A 768 -48.16 1.07 -19.47
C LEU A 768 -49.61 0.63 -19.67
N GLY A 769 -50.35 0.31 -18.59
CA GLY A 769 -51.77 -0.01 -18.65
C GLY A 769 -52.10 -1.50 -18.58
N ALA A 770 -51.18 -2.37 -18.15
CA ALA A 770 -51.53 -3.75 -17.82
C ALA A 770 -52.50 -3.81 -16.62
N ASN A 771 -53.43 -4.78 -16.62
CA ASN A 771 -54.47 -4.88 -15.60
C ASN A 771 -54.06 -5.76 -14.42
N ASP A 772 -53.20 -6.76 -14.66
CA ASP A 772 -52.70 -7.64 -13.61
C ASP A 772 -51.36 -8.28 -14.03
N LEU A 773 -50.69 -8.94 -13.07
CA LEU A 773 -49.44 -9.68 -13.29
C LEU A 773 -49.49 -11.06 -12.62
N MET A 774 -48.75 -12.01 -13.19
CA MET A 774 -48.45 -13.32 -12.63
C MET A 774 -47.00 -13.71 -12.91
N THR A 775 -46.35 -14.29 -11.89
CA THR A 775 -44.99 -14.80 -12.02
C THR A 775 -44.96 -16.21 -12.63
N LYS A 776 -44.01 -16.47 -13.53
CA LYS A 776 -43.70 -17.82 -14.01
C LYS A 776 -42.91 -18.59 -12.92
N PRO A 777 -43.15 -19.90 -12.70
CA PRO A 777 -44.06 -20.79 -13.43
C PRO A 777 -45.54 -20.52 -13.12
N VAL A 778 -46.38 -20.65 -14.15
CA VAL A 778 -47.81 -20.31 -14.11
C VAL A 778 -48.59 -21.23 -13.16
N ASN A 779 -49.30 -20.63 -12.19
CA ASN A 779 -50.19 -21.35 -11.28
C ASN A 779 -51.61 -21.41 -11.86
N GLY A 780 -52.06 -22.61 -12.25
CA GLY A 780 -53.36 -22.83 -12.91
C GLY A 780 -54.59 -22.28 -12.16
N PRO A 781 -54.84 -22.67 -10.91
CA PRO A 781 -55.97 -22.14 -10.12
C PRO A 781 -55.96 -20.61 -9.97
N LEU A 782 -54.78 -20.02 -9.73
CA LEU A 782 -54.64 -18.57 -9.62
C LEU A 782 -54.89 -17.88 -10.95
N LEU A 783 -54.42 -18.45 -12.06
CA LEU A 783 -54.61 -17.91 -13.40
C LEU A 783 -56.09 -17.88 -13.76
N LEU A 784 -56.80 -18.98 -13.51
CA LEU A 784 -58.24 -19.06 -13.72
C LEU A 784 -58.98 -17.95 -12.96
N THR A 785 -58.63 -17.75 -11.69
CA THR A 785 -59.24 -16.71 -10.84
C THR A 785 -59.01 -15.31 -11.40
N LYS A 786 -57.77 -15.00 -11.84
CA LYS A 786 -57.44 -13.69 -12.44
C LYS A 786 -58.14 -13.46 -13.78
N ILE A 787 -58.25 -14.50 -14.61
CA ILE A 787 -58.99 -14.44 -15.88
C ILE A 787 -60.47 -14.15 -15.61
N MET A 788 -61.11 -14.91 -14.71
CA MET A 788 -62.53 -14.72 -14.37
C MET A 788 -62.82 -13.31 -13.83
N LYS A 789 -61.95 -12.81 -12.93
CA LYS A 789 -62.05 -11.43 -12.40
C LYS A 789 -61.94 -10.38 -13.52
N SER A 790 -61.01 -10.57 -14.45
CA SER A 790 -60.75 -9.60 -15.53
C SER A 790 -61.84 -9.58 -16.60
N VAL A 791 -62.34 -10.75 -17.00
CA VAL A 791 -63.42 -10.88 -17.99
C VAL A 791 -64.76 -10.40 -17.41
N SER A 792 -65.02 -10.64 -16.13
CA SER A 792 -66.26 -10.18 -15.48
C SER A 792 -66.34 -8.66 -15.29
N LEU A 793 -65.20 -8.00 -15.03
CA LEU A 793 -65.13 -6.55 -14.94
C LEU A 793 -65.41 -5.87 -16.29
N LYS A 794 -65.00 -6.48 -17.41
CA LYS A 794 -65.32 -6.01 -18.77
C LYS A 794 -66.84 -5.99 -19.03
N ASN A 795 -67.55 -7.04 -18.62
CA ASN A 795 -69.00 -7.17 -18.85
C ASN A 795 -69.88 -6.24 -17.99
N LYS A 796 -69.34 -5.61 -16.94
CA LYS A 796 -70.06 -4.63 -16.11
C LYS A 796 -69.93 -3.18 -16.61
N VAL A 797 -69.02 -2.92 -17.54
CA VAL A 797 -68.68 -1.57 -18.04
C VAL A 797 -69.15 -1.37 -19.50
N ALA A 798 -69.68 -2.42 -20.14
CA ALA A 798 -70.17 -2.42 -21.52
C ALA A 798 -71.64 -1.99 -21.64
#